data_AF-A0A8H5GXA0-F1
#
_entry.id   AF-A0A8H5GXA0-F1
#
_cell.length_a   1.000
_cell.length_b   1.000
_cell.length_c   1.000
_cell.angle_alpha   90.00
_cell.angle_beta   90.00
_cell.angle_gamma   90.00
#
_symmetry.space_group_name_H-M   'P 1'
#
loop_
_entity.id
_entity.type
_entity.pdbx_description
1 polymer ?
#
loop_
_entity_poly.entity_id
_entity_poly.type
_entity_poly.pdbx_seq_one_letter_code
_entity_poly.pdbx_strand_id
1 'polypeptide(L)'
;MSPPQAIYLDEKSDQQTLLPIHTELEPAPPVPDRSKCRRKKLRILTSILLIWLGFKLFSDCVRYQSRRHYRPELMKTSPASSMIWRIPPDITIEDCAEWQGDYQPGWRRFAFYEPFTSSASFALPIASEKLFLLSRGMAAGSVKVRYGSDSNDVQIQVLAHYRLPEALESVQVCTVTRGEGKNGLGIFDSVWSRRNNVRFEVTLYLPKASQGSVLDVKDFETDMSSFSHDIGELEGTVHFESIKLKSANTPIVVGSLGAKNAIITTCNSPIDGNFKVSSSLKLMTANAHINVNVNLYNDKEKAITNLQMKTSNAAIRGTLQLESAQETGGKFQVSASTANGPLKLVVSEAPVNSTLLLDAHTALAPATVQLHKTYEGTFDVASSLKRPTVSWEGDPEDPAGKGRKRMVELTTRGTTVAGSVRWSDIGEEMPGRYRKNEMKHSVPRKAGLQTLRLTSQNNRYPTSSAIMSTTSQSIPSVKLLDGTSIPWLAWGNGSGQAQKTPIEAGQRALEAGIRHIDTAQIYETEEATGHVVSAASASIAREEIYVTSKRETHNLLIPPEPPTPDHRLTAAPFTLIDTPPVSALPNDEPVPLDQVRASVAESVRKIGFVPDLFLVHNPFVAAPGELKAFWKIFEELKSEGKLKSIGVSNFRVQDLEAILEDAKFKPVVNQIEYHPYTLAHLQPVLELQAKHGIVTESYGPLTPILRHATGGPLKPVLERIAQRLSRTTGRSVDLATVLLLWTRAQGAVAVTASGNADRIKALAEVSKLPDLLEASEVEEITRVGKTVHFRHYTEHMEKDFPLPNLPSGL
;
A
#
# COMPACT_ATOMS: atom_id res chain seq x y z
N MET A 1 -59.00 64.18 -22.61
CA MET A 1 -59.56 62.92 -23.15
C MET A 1 -59.43 63.01 -24.66
N SER A 2 -58.62 62.13 -25.30
CA SER A 2 -57.59 62.46 -26.34
C SER A 2 -56.27 62.93 -25.71
N PRO A 3 -55.13 63.00 -26.43
CA PRO A 3 -54.45 62.12 -27.42
C PRO A 3 -52.94 61.95 -26.96
N PRO A 4 -51.82 61.98 -27.76
CA PRO A 4 -51.51 61.90 -29.23
C PRO A 4 -50.36 60.90 -29.61
N GLN A 5 -50.07 60.39 -30.83
CA GLN A 5 -50.10 60.75 -32.29
C GLN A 5 -48.87 61.49 -32.87
N ALA A 6 -48.17 60.90 -33.89
CA ALA A 6 -47.46 61.58 -35.00
C ALA A 6 -46.79 60.63 -36.06
N ILE A 7 -47.12 60.86 -37.34
CA ILE A 7 -46.32 60.88 -38.61
C ILE A 7 -45.36 59.71 -38.99
N TYR A 8 -45.60 59.04 -40.14
CA TYR A 8 -44.77 59.08 -41.39
C TYR A 8 -45.29 58.16 -42.52
N LEU A 9 -44.88 58.51 -43.74
CA LEU A 9 -45.57 58.40 -45.03
C LEU A 9 -45.33 57.13 -45.88
N ASP A 10 -46.34 56.96 -46.76
CA ASP A 10 -46.77 55.96 -47.75
C ASP A 10 -45.88 55.61 -48.96
N GLU A 11 -46.25 54.50 -49.62
CA GLU A 11 -45.63 53.75 -50.74
C GLU A 11 -46.25 54.02 -52.14
N LYS A 12 -45.60 53.44 -53.18
CA LYS A 12 -46.07 52.95 -54.52
C LYS A 12 -45.40 53.64 -55.73
N SER A 13 -45.09 53.02 -56.87
CA SER A 13 -44.99 51.63 -57.37
C SER A 13 -44.34 51.63 -58.76
N ASP A 14 -43.66 50.53 -59.11
CA ASP A 14 -43.43 49.91 -60.44
C ASP A 14 -42.59 50.53 -61.60
N GLN A 15 -41.51 49.77 -61.90
CA GLN A 15 -40.97 49.26 -63.18
C GLN A 15 -40.78 50.15 -64.44
N GLN A 16 -39.52 50.25 -64.93
CA GLN A 16 -39.11 49.74 -66.26
C GLN A 16 -37.59 49.85 -66.58
N THR A 17 -37.00 48.71 -67.01
CA THR A 17 -35.95 48.47 -68.06
C THR A 17 -34.52 49.06 -67.98
N LEU A 18 -33.49 48.18 -67.82
CA LEU A 18 -32.43 47.72 -68.79
C LEU A 18 -31.34 48.78 -69.11
N LEU A 19 -30.02 48.63 -68.88
CA LEU A 19 -29.01 47.60 -69.25
C LEU A 19 -27.63 47.93 -68.56
N PRO A 20 -26.52 47.17 -68.70
CA PRO A 20 -25.70 46.65 -67.60
C PRO A 20 -24.36 47.39 -67.37
N ILE A 21 -23.83 47.32 -66.15
CA ILE A 21 -22.42 47.66 -65.87
C ILE A 21 -21.84 46.61 -64.90
N HIS A 22 -20.76 45.98 -65.34
CA HIS A 22 -19.91 45.09 -64.54
C HIS A 22 -19.34 45.83 -63.33
N THR A 23 -19.58 45.30 -62.13
CA THR A 23 -18.75 45.55 -60.95
C THR A 23 -18.60 44.26 -60.15
N GLU A 24 -17.35 43.83 -60.01
CA GLU A 24 -16.94 42.80 -59.04
C GLU A 24 -17.34 43.25 -57.63
N LEU A 25 -18.10 42.41 -56.93
CA LEU A 25 -18.39 42.56 -55.50
C LEU A 25 -17.96 41.26 -54.81
N GLU A 26 -17.00 41.39 -53.91
CA GLU A 26 -16.52 40.34 -53.01
C GLU A 26 -17.68 39.65 -52.27
N PRO A 27 -17.58 38.33 -51.99
CA PRO A 27 -18.59 37.63 -51.20
C PRO A 27 -18.57 38.12 -49.75
N ALA A 28 -19.76 38.41 -49.23
CA ALA A 28 -20.01 38.81 -47.85
C ALA A 28 -19.32 37.88 -46.83
N PRO A 29 -18.83 38.41 -45.69
CA PRO A 29 -18.12 37.61 -44.70
C PRO A 29 -19.04 36.52 -44.12
N PRO A 30 -18.50 35.32 -43.82
CA PRO A 30 -19.29 34.20 -43.37
C PRO A 30 -19.93 34.51 -42.00
N VAL A 31 -21.25 34.27 -41.92
CA VAL A 31 -22.00 34.29 -40.66
C VAL A 31 -21.28 33.40 -39.64
N PRO A 32 -20.92 33.91 -38.44
CA PRO A 32 -20.16 33.14 -37.48
C PRO A 32 -20.97 31.91 -37.03
N ASP A 33 -20.39 30.73 -37.23
CA ASP A 33 -20.93 29.43 -36.84
C ASP A 33 -21.20 29.40 -35.31
N ARG A 34 -22.44 29.72 -34.94
CA ARG A 34 -22.93 29.72 -33.55
C ARG A 34 -22.78 28.35 -32.89
N SER A 35 -22.61 27.26 -33.66
CA SER A 35 -22.44 25.90 -33.15
C SER A 35 -21.03 25.66 -32.59
N LYS A 36 -19.97 26.22 -33.20
CA LYS A 36 -18.60 26.16 -32.66
C LYS A 36 -18.46 26.96 -31.36
N CYS A 37 -19.10 28.12 -31.29
CA CYS A 37 -19.11 28.96 -30.07
C CYS A 37 -19.89 28.29 -28.92
N ARG A 38 -21.04 27.66 -29.21
CA ARG A 38 -21.79 26.84 -28.23
C ARG A 38 -20.97 25.64 -27.73
N ARG A 39 -20.25 24.94 -28.61
CA ARG A 39 -19.40 23.78 -28.25
C ARG A 39 -18.20 24.17 -27.40
N LYS A 40 -17.55 25.30 -27.70
CA LYS A 40 -16.45 25.84 -26.88
C LYS A 40 -16.96 26.27 -25.51
N LYS A 41 -18.12 26.95 -25.45
CA LYS A 41 -18.79 27.33 -24.21
C LYS A 41 -19.18 26.11 -23.36
N LEU A 42 -19.74 25.05 -23.96
CA LEU A 42 -20.15 23.85 -23.22
C LEU A 42 -18.96 23.06 -22.65
N ARG A 43 -17.85 22.94 -23.40
CA ARG A 43 -16.60 22.32 -22.91
C ARG A 43 -15.94 23.13 -21.80
N ILE A 44 -15.98 24.46 -21.91
CA ILE A 44 -15.50 25.36 -20.86
C ILE A 44 -16.39 25.23 -19.63
N LEU A 45 -17.71 25.18 -19.78
CA LEU A 45 -18.66 24.99 -18.68
C LEU A 45 -18.48 23.66 -17.95
N THR A 46 -18.33 22.53 -18.67
CA THR A 46 -18.08 21.23 -18.02
C THR A 46 -16.71 21.15 -17.36
N SER A 47 -15.68 21.75 -17.97
CA SER A 47 -14.36 21.82 -17.35
C SER A 47 -14.36 22.73 -16.11
N ILE A 48 -15.02 23.89 -16.17
CA ILE A 48 -15.23 24.78 -15.02
C ILE A 48 -16.02 24.07 -13.93
N LEU A 49 -17.07 23.32 -14.29
CA LEU A 49 -17.88 22.58 -13.32
C LEU A 49 -17.07 21.50 -12.63
N LEU A 50 -16.26 20.72 -13.36
CA LEU A 50 -15.37 19.70 -12.80
C LEU A 50 -14.27 20.31 -11.93
N ILE A 51 -13.68 21.44 -12.36
CA ILE A 51 -12.70 22.20 -11.58
C ILE A 51 -13.35 22.75 -10.30
N TRP A 52 -14.55 23.32 -10.39
CA TRP A 52 -15.31 23.82 -9.24
C TRP A 52 -15.69 22.68 -8.29
N LEU A 53 -16.10 21.52 -8.82
CA LEU A 53 -16.38 20.31 -8.06
C LEU A 53 -15.12 19.74 -7.37
N GLY A 54 -13.97 19.83 -8.02
CA GLY A 54 -12.67 19.49 -7.44
C GLY A 54 -12.25 20.48 -6.35
N PHE A 55 -12.48 21.78 -6.58
CA PHE A 55 -12.26 22.84 -5.60
C PHE A 55 -13.19 22.69 -4.39
N LYS A 56 -14.46 22.31 -4.58
CA LYS A 56 -15.40 22.05 -3.50
C LYS A 56 -14.93 20.86 -2.64
N LEU A 57 -14.51 19.76 -3.28
CA LEU A 57 -13.92 18.62 -2.58
C LEU A 57 -12.66 19.00 -1.80
N PHE A 58 -11.79 19.79 -2.42
CA PHE A 58 -10.60 20.32 -1.77
C PHE A 58 -10.96 21.25 -0.60
N SER A 59 -11.94 22.13 -0.77
CA SER A 59 -12.43 23.04 0.27
C SER A 59 -13.05 22.28 1.44
N ASP A 60 -13.89 21.29 1.15
CA ASP A 60 -14.49 20.42 2.17
C ASP A 60 -13.40 19.62 2.90
N CYS A 61 -12.37 19.18 2.18
CA CYS A 61 -11.21 18.54 2.77
C CYS A 61 -10.41 19.50 3.67
N VAL A 62 -10.12 20.71 3.21
CA VAL A 62 -9.42 21.75 3.99
C VAL A 62 -10.24 22.12 5.22
N ARG A 63 -11.57 22.27 5.11
CA ARG A 63 -12.45 22.51 6.26
C ARG A 63 -12.45 21.33 7.23
N TYR A 64 -12.40 20.10 6.72
CA TYR A 64 -12.32 18.92 7.56
C TYR A 64 -10.99 18.84 8.30
N GLN A 65 -9.88 19.18 7.64
CA GLN A 65 -8.57 19.30 8.28
C GLN A 65 -8.45 20.52 9.18
N SER A 66 -9.12 21.64 8.91
CA SER A 66 -9.05 22.83 9.75
C SER A 66 -9.82 22.68 11.06
N ARG A 67 -10.81 21.77 11.12
CA ARG A 67 -11.39 21.29 12.40
C ARG A 67 -10.33 20.64 13.31
N ARG A 68 -9.15 20.28 12.78
CA ARG A 68 -7.97 19.81 13.51
C ARG A 68 -7.10 20.96 14.05
N HIS A 69 -7.22 22.18 13.50
CA HIS A 69 -6.36 23.35 13.76
C HIS A 69 -7.20 24.62 13.88
N TYR A 70 -8.05 24.73 14.91
CA TYR A 70 -8.58 26.05 15.26
C TYR A 70 -7.49 26.80 16.02
N ARG A 71 -7.02 27.93 15.47
CA ARG A 71 -5.85 28.70 15.94
C ARG A 71 -5.88 29.01 17.46
N PRO A 72 -4.73 28.94 18.16
CA PRO A 72 -4.57 29.35 19.56
C PRO A 72 -4.42 30.87 19.70
N GLU A 73 -5.29 31.68 19.09
CA GLU A 73 -5.19 33.15 19.16
C GLU A 73 -5.88 33.78 20.39
N LEU A 74 -6.31 33.00 21.38
CA LEU A 74 -7.01 33.52 22.57
C LEU A 74 -6.49 33.01 23.93
N MET A 75 -5.30 32.42 24.01
CA MET A 75 -4.67 32.08 25.29
C MET A 75 -3.44 32.96 25.54
N LYS A 76 -3.66 34.24 25.86
CA LYS A 76 -2.65 35.08 26.52
C LYS A 76 -2.98 35.43 27.98
N THR A 77 -4.14 35.05 28.48
CA THR A 77 -4.53 35.36 29.87
C THR A 77 -5.56 34.36 30.38
N SER A 78 -5.13 33.17 30.81
CA SER A 78 -5.93 32.42 31.79
C SER A 78 -5.05 31.46 32.59
N PRO A 79 -5.27 31.32 33.91
CA PRO A 79 -4.53 30.37 34.74
C PRO A 79 -4.86 28.93 34.33
N ALA A 80 -3.99 28.01 34.73
CA ALA A 80 -3.95 26.59 34.37
C ALA A 80 -5.15 25.73 34.87
N SER A 81 -6.40 26.17 34.71
CA SER A 81 -7.59 25.45 35.22
C SER A 81 -8.72 25.19 34.21
N SER A 82 -8.47 25.25 32.89
CA SER A 82 -9.46 24.74 31.93
C SER A 82 -8.81 24.14 30.67
N MET A 83 -8.44 22.87 30.75
CA MET A 83 -8.26 22.03 29.56
C MET A 83 -9.64 21.81 28.93
N ILE A 84 -10.07 22.72 28.05
CA ILE A 84 -11.40 22.64 27.42
C ILE A 84 -11.32 21.68 26.23
N TRP A 85 -11.65 20.43 26.50
CA TRP A 85 -12.11 19.48 25.52
C TRP A 85 -13.33 20.05 24.79
N ARG A 86 -13.19 20.54 23.55
CA ARG A 86 -14.34 21.03 22.77
C ARG A 86 -15.13 19.85 22.20
N ILE A 87 -15.84 19.17 23.10
CA ILE A 87 -16.84 18.16 22.81
C ILE A 87 -17.94 18.84 21.99
N PRO A 88 -18.38 18.26 20.86
CA PRO A 88 -19.50 18.81 20.11
C PRO A 88 -20.72 19.00 21.02
N PRO A 89 -21.51 20.08 20.87
CA PRO A 89 -22.62 20.37 21.78
C PRO A 89 -23.73 19.32 21.75
N ASP A 90 -23.77 18.47 20.72
CA ASP A 90 -24.67 17.33 20.56
C ASP A 90 -24.15 16.04 21.20
N ILE A 91 -22.96 16.05 21.82
CA ILE A 91 -22.33 14.89 22.45
C ILE A 91 -22.39 15.00 23.97
N THR A 92 -22.90 13.96 24.61
CA THR A 92 -22.87 13.77 26.06
C THR A 92 -21.81 12.72 26.39
N ILE A 93 -20.93 13.00 27.35
CA ILE A 93 -19.95 12.05 27.87
C ILE A 93 -20.61 11.20 28.95
N GLU A 94 -20.36 9.88 28.91
CA GLU A 94 -20.78 8.94 29.95
C GLU A 94 -19.55 8.43 30.71
N ASP A 95 -19.13 7.18 30.46
CA ASP A 95 -18.05 6.53 31.19
C ASP A 95 -16.72 6.71 30.45
N CYS A 96 -15.68 7.09 31.18
CA CYS A 96 -14.35 7.31 30.63
C CYS A 96 -13.38 6.21 31.05
N ALA A 97 -12.34 6.01 30.23
CA ALA A 97 -11.29 5.03 30.48
C ALA A 97 -10.67 5.22 31.86
N GLU A 98 -10.79 4.20 32.70
CA GLU A 98 -9.83 3.93 33.75
C GLU A 98 -8.72 3.08 33.13
N TRP A 99 -7.58 3.71 32.85
CA TRP A 99 -6.46 3.03 32.21
C TRP A 99 -5.94 1.91 33.11
N GLN A 100 -6.05 0.67 32.64
CA GLN A 100 -5.38 -0.47 33.25
C GLN A 100 -3.97 -0.52 32.65
N GLY A 101 -2.99 -0.10 33.43
CA GLY A 101 -1.59 -0.04 33.04
C GLY A 101 -0.77 -1.10 33.75
N ASP A 102 -0.41 -2.16 33.03
CA ASP A 102 0.76 -2.98 33.37
C ASP A 102 1.99 -2.37 32.68
N TYR A 103 3.15 -2.42 33.33
CA TYR A 103 4.42 -2.30 32.63
C TYR A 103 4.57 -3.50 31.68
N GLN A 104 4.11 -3.32 30.45
CA GLN A 104 4.28 -4.27 29.36
C GLN A 104 5.33 -3.66 28.43
N PRO A 105 6.60 -4.13 28.43
CA PRO A 105 7.54 -3.73 27.40
C PRO A 105 6.92 -4.13 26.06
N GLY A 106 6.54 -3.14 25.25
CA GLY A 106 5.82 -3.38 23.99
C GLY A 106 6.62 -4.33 23.11
N TRP A 107 6.13 -5.55 22.94
CA TRP A 107 6.61 -6.57 22.00
C TRP A 107 6.27 -6.17 20.55
N ARG A 108 6.77 -5.01 20.08
CA ARG A 108 6.80 -4.60 18.67
C ARG A 108 7.99 -3.66 18.41
N ARG A 109 9.22 -4.17 18.40
CA ARG A 109 10.41 -3.39 18.04
C ARG A 109 10.57 -3.23 16.53
N PHE A 110 10.03 -2.12 16.02
CA PHE A 110 10.63 -1.20 15.03
C PHE A 110 9.50 -0.34 14.44
N ALA A 111 8.94 0.49 15.30
CA ALA A 111 8.77 1.87 14.92
C ALA A 111 9.48 2.67 16.01
N PHE A 112 10.14 3.77 15.65
CA PHE A 112 10.15 4.93 16.54
C PHE A 112 8.76 5.05 17.19
N TYR A 113 8.62 5.51 18.43
CA TYR A 113 7.35 5.78 19.16
C TYR A 113 7.03 4.80 20.32
N GLU A 114 6.95 5.40 21.52
CA GLU A 114 5.97 5.05 22.57
C GLU A 114 6.15 3.73 23.38
N PRO A 115 7.14 3.65 24.31
CA PRO A 115 7.43 2.47 25.16
C PRO A 115 6.30 2.02 26.10
N PHE A 116 5.31 2.87 26.37
CA PHE A 116 4.23 2.53 27.28
C PHE A 116 2.98 2.22 26.48
N THR A 117 2.25 1.20 26.92
CA THR A 117 0.93 0.89 26.40
C THR A 117 -0.03 0.78 27.58
N SER A 118 -1.20 1.39 27.46
CA SER A 118 -2.32 1.17 28.38
C SER A 118 -3.54 0.77 27.59
N SER A 119 -4.36 -0.10 28.18
CA SER A 119 -5.60 -0.54 27.55
C SER A 119 -6.82 -0.08 28.33
N ALA A 120 -7.89 0.17 27.60
CA ALA A 120 -9.24 0.35 28.11
C ALA A 120 -10.20 -0.47 27.26
N SER A 121 -11.24 -1.01 27.89
CA SER A 121 -12.28 -1.79 27.21
C SER A 121 -13.64 -1.15 27.45
N PHE A 122 -14.48 -1.15 26.43
CA PHE A 122 -15.82 -0.60 26.47
C PHE A 122 -16.80 -1.56 25.78
N ALA A 123 -18.07 -1.46 26.13
CA ALA A 123 -19.15 -2.16 25.45
C ALA A 123 -20.17 -1.14 24.94
N LEU A 124 -20.61 -1.29 23.69
CA LEU A 124 -21.71 -0.51 23.14
C LEU A 124 -22.89 -1.43 22.79
N PRO A 125 -24.14 -1.03 23.09
CA PRO A 125 -25.31 -1.83 22.77
C PRO A 125 -25.43 -2.06 21.27
N ILE A 126 -25.42 -3.30 20.80
CA ILE A 126 -25.57 -3.61 19.36
C ILE A 126 -26.91 -3.12 18.80
N ALA A 127 -27.95 -3.06 19.65
CA ALA A 127 -29.28 -2.56 19.33
C ALA A 127 -29.37 -1.03 19.16
N SER A 128 -28.25 -0.31 19.23
CA SER A 128 -28.22 1.15 19.05
C SER A 128 -28.77 1.56 17.67
N GLU A 129 -29.59 2.61 17.63
CA GLU A 129 -30.03 3.24 16.38
C GLU A 129 -28.85 3.77 15.56
N LYS A 130 -27.76 4.15 16.23
CA LYS A 130 -26.48 4.48 15.62
C LYS A 130 -25.34 4.13 16.55
N LEU A 131 -24.38 3.37 16.04
CA LEU A 131 -23.06 3.18 16.62
C LEU A 131 -22.10 4.19 16.00
N PHE A 132 -21.28 4.89 16.81
CA PHE A 132 -20.32 5.82 16.23
C PHE A 132 -18.98 5.93 16.96
N LEU A 133 -17.95 6.30 16.21
CA LEU A 133 -16.63 6.68 16.74
C LEU A 133 -16.31 8.10 16.33
N LEU A 134 -15.80 8.91 17.25
CA LEU A 134 -15.32 10.25 16.92
C LEU A 134 -14.00 10.58 17.61
N SER A 135 -13.17 11.33 16.89
CA SER A 135 -11.92 11.87 17.43
C SER A 135 -11.92 13.38 17.40
N ARG A 136 -11.40 14.04 18.43
CA ARG A 136 -11.18 15.50 18.47
C ARG A 136 -9.77 15.84 18.93
N GLY A 137 -9.31 17.02 18.53
CA GLY A 137 -7.96 17.49 18.81
C GLY A 137 -6.90 16.77 17.97
N MET A 138 -5.82 16.35 18.62
CA MET A 138 -4.65 15.73 17.94
C MET A 138 -4.65 14.21 17.89
N ALA A 139 -5.69 13.57 18.44
CA ALA A 139 -5.86 12.13 18.48
C ALA A 139 -5.65 11.51 17.09
N ALA A 140 -4.77 10.50 17.04
CA ALA A 140 -4.40 9.79 15.82
C ALA A 140 -4.18 8.30 16.11
N GLY A 141 -4.38 7.45 15.11
CA GLY A 141 -4.35 6.02 15.36
C GLY A 141 -4.84 5.14 14.23
N SER A 142 -5.40 3.99 14.60
CA SER A 142 -6.08 3.07 13.70
C SER A 142 -7.37 2.56 14.31
N VAL A 143 -8.39 2.38 13.48
CA VAL A 143 -9.66 1.73 13.80
C VAL A 143 -9.70 0.40 13.04
N LYS A 144 -9.91 -0.69 13.76
CA LYS A 144 -10.13 -2.03 13.22
C LYS A 144 -11.55 -2.45 13.53
N VAL A 145 -12.27 -3.00 12.54
CA VAL A 145 -13.59 -3.60 12.75
C VAL A 145 -13.50 -5.08 12.42
N ARG A 146 -13.89 -5.93 13.36
CA ARG A 146 -13.79 -7.39 13.32
C ARG A 146 -15.12 -8.01 13.71
N TYR A 147 -15.40 -9.21 13.22
CA TYR A 147 -16.56 -10.02 13.58
C TYR A 147 -16.12 -11.20 14.44
N GLY A 148 -16.99 -11.66 15.34
CA GLY A 148 -16.80 -12.92 16.05
C GLY A 148 -16.63 -12.84 17.57
N SER A 149 -17.09 -11.76 18.22
CA SER A 149 -17.12 -11.71 19.68
C SER A 149 -18.19 -12.63 20.26
N ASP A 150 -17.91 -13.28 21.39
CA ASP A 150 -18.89 -14.09 22.15
C ASP A 150 -19.80 -13.24 23.06
N SER A 151 -19.60 -11.91 23.06
CA SER A 151 -20.48 -10.97 23.78
C SER A 151 -21.79 -10.70 23.03
N ASN A 152 -22.82 -10.25 23.74
CA ASN A 152 -24.05 -9.72 23.15
C ASN A 152 -23.92 -8.27 22.66
N ASP A 153 -22.91 -7.55 23.16
CA ASP A 153 -22.65 -6.16 22.83
C ASP A 153 -21.42 -6.01 21.92
N VAL A 154 -21.28 -4.85 21.28
CA VAL A 154 -20.07 -4.51 20.54
C VAL A 154 -18.96 -4.23 21.53
N GLN A 155 -17.96 -5.12 21.57
CA GLN A 155 -16.79 -4.96 22.43
C GLN A 155 -15.78 -4.06 21.74
N ILE A 156 -15.27 -3.06 22.46
CA ILE A 156 -14.29 -2.13 21.95
C ILE A 156 -13.06 -2.20 22.84
N GLN A 157 -11.93 -2.58 22.24
CA GLN A 157 -10.63 -2.54 22.87
C GLN A 157 -9.87 -1.33 22.37
N VAL A 158 -9.41 -0.49 23.30
CA VAL A 158 -8.57 0.67 23.00
C VAL A 158 -7.20 0.43 23.60
N LEU A 159 -6.16 0.37 22.77
CA LEU A 159 -4.78 0.44 23.20
C LEU A 159 -4.25 1.85 22.92
N ALA A 160 -3.71 2.50 23.95
CA ALA A 160 -3.01 3.76 23.84
C ALA A 160 -1.52 3.50 23.98
N HIS A 161 -0.76 3.83 22.94
CA HIS A 161 0.69 3.84 22.94
C HIS A 161 1.17 5.26 23.25
N TYR A 162 2.08 5.41 24.21
CA TYR A 162 2.62 6.71 24.60
C TYR A 162 4.08 6.63 25.08
N ARG A 163 4.79 7.76 25.08
CA ARG A 163 6.22 7.81 25.44
C ARG A 163 6.49 8.11 26.90
N LEU A 164 5.65 8.91 27.53
CA LEU A 164 5.82 9.34 28.91
C LEU A 164 4.47 9.16 29.62
N PRO A 165 4.41 8.63 30.86
CA PRO A 165 3.16 8.38 31.58
C PRO A 165 2.21 9.59 31.61
N GLU A 166 2.76 10.80 31.71
CA GLU A 166 2.00 12.06 31.74
C GLU A 166 1.27 12.35 30.42
N ALA A 167 1.59 11.67 29.33
CA ALA A 167 0.87 11.80 28.06
C ALA A 167 -0.56 11.25 28.13
N LEU A 168 -0.84 10.30 29.04
CA LEU A 168 -2.22 9.84 29.26
C LEU A 168 -3.10 10.87 29.95
N GLU A 169 -2.50 11.79 30.74
CA GLU A 169 -3.25 12.87 31.40
C GLU A 169 -3.79 13.89 30.39
N SER A 170 -3.16 13.98 29.22
CA SER A 170 -3.59 14.90 28.16
C SER A 170 -4.59 14.30 27.18
N VAL A 171 -5.11 13.09 27.43
CA VAL A 171 -6.11 12.42 26.58
C VAL A 171 -7.29 11.88 27.39
N GLN A 172 -8.46 11.85 26.76
CA GLN A 172 -9.67 11.29 27.34
C GLN A 172 -10.35 10.38 26.32
N VAL A 173 -10.65 9.15 26.73
CA VAL A 173 -11.39 8.16 25.92
C VAL A 173 -12.65 7.81 26.69
N CYS A 174 -13.83 8.06 26.12
CA CYS A 174 -15.10 7.82 26.82
C CYS A 174 -16.16 7.21 25.92
N THR A 175 -17.08 6.45 26.51
CA THR A 175 -18.39 6.24 25.93
C THR A 175 -19.13 7.56 25.87
N VAL A 176 -19.87 7.74 24.78
CA VAL A 176 -20.56 8.99 24.47
C VAL A 176 -21.90 8.70 23.82
N THR A 177 -22.86 9.61 24.02
CA THR A 177 -24.17 9.54 23.39
C THR A 177 -24.46 10.78 22.54
N ARG A 178 -25.30 10.59 21.51
CA ARG A 178 -25.82 11.68 20.65
C ARG A 178 -27.35 11.67 20.67
N GLY A 179 -27.91 11.96 21.84
CA GLY A 179 -29.33 11.75 22.12
C GLY A 179 -29.69 10.26 22.27
N GLU A 180 -30.98 9.98 22.41
CA GLU A 180 -31.48 8.65 22.75
C GLU A 180 -31.14 7.59 21.67
N GLY A 181 -30.65 6.43 22.11
CA GLY A 181 -30.36 5.27 21.27
C GLY A 181 -29.13 5.38 20.36
N LYS A 182 -28.34 6.47 20.46
CA LYS A 182 -27.12 6.66 19.65
C LYS A 182 -25.90 6.64 20.54
N ASN A 183 -25.19 5.52 20.53
CA ASN A 183 -24.10 5.23 21.43
C ASN A 183 -22.78 5.15 20.66
N GLY A 184 -21.69 5.59 21.28
CA GLY A 184 -20.41 5.68 20.62
C GLY A 184 -19.22 5.76 21.55
N LEU A 185 -18.04 5.84 20.95
CA LEU A 185 -16.78 6.09 21.64
C LEU A 185 -16.15 7.39 21.13
N GLY A 186 -15.79 8.28 22.06
CA GLY A 186 -15.07 9.52 21.79
C GLY A 186 -13.62 9.45 22.25
N ILE A 187 -12.69 9.85 21.39
CA ILE A 187 -11.27 10.07 21.74
C ILE A 187 -10.95 11.55 21.63
N PHE A 188 -10.52 12.16 22.72
CA PHE A 188 -10.24 13.58 22.84
C PHE A 188 -8.76 13.76 23.25
N ASP A 189 -7.97 14.50 22.44
CA ASP A 189 -6.57 14.90 22.78
C ASP A 189 -6.33 16.44 22.80
N SER A 190 -5.83 17.00 23.92
CA SER A 190 -5.95 18.43 24.27
C SER A 190 -4.68 19.23 24.00
N VAL A 191 -3.54 18.58 23.80
CA VAL A 191 -2.24 19.27 23.78
C VAL A 191 -1.37 18.78 22.63
N TRP A 192 -0.87 19.71 21.81
CA TRP A 192 0.26 19.43 20.93
C TRP A 192 1.57 19.66 21.70
N SER A 193 2.27 18.57 22.04
CA SER A 193 3.66 18.61 22.48
C SER A 193 4.48 17.71 21.58
N ARG A 194 5.60 18.18 21.03
CA ARG A 194 6.54 17.35 20.26
C ARG A 194 7.08 16.15 21.06
N ARG A 195 6.87 16.10 22.38
CA ARG A 195 7.37 15.06 23.29
C ARG A 195 6.28 14.11 23.83
N ASN A 196 5.00 14.51 23.88
CA ASN A 196 3.88 13.75 24.45
C ASN A 196 2.79 13.53 23.39
N ASN A 197 2.99 12.59 22.49
CA ASN A 197 1.92 12.12 21.60
C ASN A 197 1.43 10.76 22.11
N VAL A 198 0.12 10.54 22.00
CA VAL A 198 -0.52 9.24 22.24
C VAL A 198 -1.06 8.72 20.91
N ARG A 199 -0.67 7.50 20.53
CA ARG A 199 -1.22 6.82 19.36
C ARG A 199 -2.21 5.75 19.80
N PHE A 200 -3.39 5.76 19.19
CA PHE A 200 -4.45 4.84 19.56
C PHE A 200 -4.60 3.68 18.56
N GLU A 201 -4.79 2.47 19.07
CA GLU A 201 -5.34 1.34 18.33
C GLU A 201 -6.72 1.00 18.90
N VAL A 202 -7.76 1.21 18.11
CA VAL A 202 -9.15 0.96 18.49
C VAL A 202 -9.63 -0.25 17.71
N THR A 203 -9.97 -1.34 18.39
CA THR A 203 -10.52 -2.54 17.76
C THR A 203 -11.94 -2.77 18.23
N LEU A 204 -12.88 -2.78 17.29
CA LEU A 204 -14.29 -3.07 17.52
C LEU A 204 -14.55 -4.52 17.11
N TYR A 205 -15.02 -5.32 18.04
CA TYR A 205 -15.47 -6.69 17.81
C TYR A 205 -16.99 -6.74 17.83
N LEU A 206 -17.57 -6.96 16.66
CA LEU A 206 -18.99 -7.18 16.47
C LEU A 206 -19.39 -8.57 17.01
N PRO A 207 -20.54 -8.69 17.69
CA PRO A 207 -21.00 -9.94 18.28
C PRO A 207 -21.31 -11.00 17.21
N LYS A 208 -21.16 -12.28 17.56
CA LYS A 208 -21.65 -13.36 16.71
C LYS A 208 -23.18 -13.28 16.61
N ALA A 209 -23.68 -13.47 15.40
CA ALA A 209 -25.10 -13.65 15.19
C ALA A 209 -25.50 -15.07 15.63
N SER A 210 -26.79 -15.28 15.92
CA SER A 210 -27.33 -16.62 16.13
C SER A 210 -27.01 -17.52 14.93
N GLN A 211 -26.79 -18.82 15.17
CA GLN A 211 -26.34 -19.76 14.15
C GLN A 211 -27.21 -19.70 12.89
N GLY A 212 -26.62 -19.33 11.75
CA GLY A 212 -27.30 -19.21 10.45
C GLY A 212 -27.96 -17.85 10.16
N SER A 213 -27.89 -16.88 11.07
CA SER A 213 -28.37 -15.50 10.85
C SER A 213 -27.23 -14.52 10.53
N VAL A 214 -27.58 -13.41 9.88
CA VAL A 214 -26.68 -12.27 9.63
C VAL A 214 -26.85 -11.25 10.76
N LEU A 215 -25.76 -10.64 11.22
CA LEU A 215 -25.84 -9.56 12.21
C LEU A 215 -26.30 -8.27 11.54
N ASP A 216 -27.46 -7.74 11.93
CA ASP A 216 -27.95 -6.46 11.43
C ASP A 216 -27.45 -5.28 12.28
N VAL A 217 -26.85 -4.30 11.63
CA VAL A 217 -26.41 -3.03 12.23
C VAL A 217 -27.12 -1.87 11.53
N LYS A 218 -27.94 -1.11 12.27
CA LYS A 218 -28.77 -0.04 11.68
C LYS A 218 -27.94 1.07 11.06
N ASP A 219 -27.04 1.67 11.84
CA ASP A 219 -26.17 2.75 11.36
C ASP A 219 -24.83 2.70 12.07
N PHE A 220 -23.74 2.75 11.32
CA PHE A 220 -22.38 2.83 11.84
C PHE A 220 -21.61 4.01 11.25
N GLU A 221 -21.10 4.91 12.10
CA GLU A 221 -20.42 6.13 11.65
C GLU A 221 -19.05 6.32 12.32
N THR A 222 -18.01 6.62 11.53
CA THR A 222 -16.74 7.13 12.06
C THR A 222 -16.48 8.55 11.58
N ASP A 223 -16.04 9.40 12.51
CA ASP A 223 -15.52 10.74 12.26
C ASP A 223 -14.12 10.88 12.88
N MET A 224 -13.16 10.18 12.28
CA MET A 224 -11.84 9.89 12.86
C MET A 224 -10.71 10.38 11.93
N SER A 225 -10.52 11.70 11.87
CA SER A 225 -9.72 12.38 10.83
C SER A 225 -8.27 11.89 10.68
N SER A 226 -7.64 11.43 11.76
CA SER A 226 -6.23 10.97 11.77
C SER A 226 -6.11 9.49 12.08
N PHE A 227 -7.17 8.73 11.80
CA PHE A 227 -7.20 7.29 12.00
C PHE A 227 -7.33 6.54 10.68
N SER A 228 -6.44 5.58 10.46
CA SER A 228 -6.63 4.61 9.39
C SER A 228 -7.78 3.69 9.74
N HIS A 229 -8.54 3.23 8.75
CA HIS A 229 -9.59 2.23 8.96
C HIS A 229 -9.18 0.94 8.27
N ASP A 230 -9.28 -0.16 9.01
CA ASP A 230 -9.11 -1.52 8.54
C ASP A 230 -10.40 -2.27 8.87
N ILE A 231 -11.26 -2.43 7.88
CA ILE A 231 -12.52 -3.16 8.01
C ILE A 231 -12.24 -4.59 7.54
N GLY A 232 -12.55 -5.58 8.39
CA GLY A 232 -12.33 -6.99 8.07
C GLY A 232 -13.26 -7.52 6.96
N GLU A 233 -13.36 -8.84 6.87
CA GLU A 233 -14.31 -9.50 5.97
C GLU A 233 -15.67 -9.62 6.65
N LEU A 234 -16.57 -8.69 6.33
CA LEU A 234 -17.89 -8.56 6.96
C LEU A 234 -19.05 -8.89 6.02
N GLU A 235 -18.79 -8.98 4.70
CA GLU A 235 -19.82 -9.37 3.74
C GLU A 235 -20.34 -10.80 4.03
N GLY A 236 -21.66 -10.96 4.09
CA GLY A 236 -22.32 -12.24 4.37
C GLY A 236 -22.46 -12.59 5.84
N THR A 237 -21.73 -11.94 6.74
CA THR A 237 -21.81 -12.15 8.20
C THR A 237 -22.46 -10.97 8.93
N VAL A 238 -22.25 -9.75 8.45
CA VAL A 238 -22.82 -8.51 8.98
C VAL A 238 -23.50 -7.73 7.86
N HIS A 239 -24.70 -7.24 8.10
CA HIS A 239 -25.42 -6.35 7.22
C HIS A 239 -25.57 -4.97 7.87
N PHE A 240 -25.06 -3.93 7.19
CA PHE A 240 -25.26 -2.55 7.62
C PHE A 240 -26.41 -1.90 6.85
N GLU A 241 -27.44 -1.38 7.52
CA GLU A 241 -28.42 -0.54 6.81
C GLU A 241 -27.78 0.78 6.34
N SER A 242 -26.90 1.35 7.16
CA SER A 242 -26.08 2.51 6.81
C SER A 242 -24.69 2.38 7.42
N ILE A 243 -23.66 2.69 6.64
CA ILE A 243 -22.29 2.81 7.12
C ILE A 243 -21.59 4.02 6.53
N LYS A 244 -20.96 4.81 7.39
CA LYS A 244 -20.21 6.00 7.00
C LYS A 244 -18.84 6.00 7.63
N LEU A 245 -17.80 5.87 6.81
CA LEU A 245 -16.41 5.89 7.27
C LEU A 245 -15.74 7.18 6.82
N LYS A 246 -15.21 7.94 7.77
CA LYS A 246 -14.56 9.21 7.48
C LYS A 246 -13.17 9.30 8.10
N SER A 247 -12.19 9.54 7.25
CA SER A 247 -10.81 9.85 7.60
C SER A 247 -10.33 11.09 6.83
N ALA A 248 -9.14 11.60 7.14
CA ALA A 248 -8.50 12.66 6.34
C ALA A 248 -7.20 12.16 5.69
N ASN A 249 -6.18 11.89 6.50
CA ASN A 249 -4.80 11.71 6.05
C ASN A 249 -4.27 10.29 6.23
N THR A 250 -5.16 9.35 6.49
CA THR A 250 -4.84 7.94 6.69
C THR A 250 -5.79 7.08 5.86
N PRO A 251 -5.34 5.92 5.35
CA PRO A 251 -6.11 5.13 4.40
C PRO A 251 -7.36 4.48 5.02
N ILE A 252 -8.33 4.18 4.18
CA ILE A 252 -9.46 3.30 4.50
C ILE A 252 -9.32 2.05 3.63
N VAL A 253 -9.13 0.90 4.28
CA VAL A 253 -9.01 -0.41 3.64
C VAL A 253 -10.18 -1.28 4.10
N VAL A 254 -10.88 -1.89 3.15
CA VAL A 254 -12.06 -2.73 3.40
C VAL A 254 -11.83 -4.12 2.81
N GLY A 255 -11.76 -5.14 3.67
CA GLY A 255 -11.69 -6.54 3.28
C GLY A 255 -12.93 -6.94 2.47
N SER A 256 -14.10 -6.94 3.09
CA SER A 256 -15.39 -7.02 2.40
C SER A 256 -16.50 -6.40 3.25
N LEU A 257 -17.45 -5.69 2.62
CA LEU A 257 -18.49 -4.96 3.34
C LEU A 257 -19.84 -5.06 2.62
N GLY A 258 -20.83 -5.63 3.30
CA GLY A 258 -22.23 -5.64 2.86
C GLY A 258 -23.04 -4.52 3.53
N ALA A 259 -23.69 -3.66 2.75
CA ALA A 259 -24.54 -2.60 3.29
C ALA A 259 -25.73 -2.26 2.38
N LYS A 260 -26.76 -1.60 2.91
CA LYS A 260 -27.78 -0.95 2.06
C LYS A 260 -27.26 0.39 1.55
N ASN A 261 -26.71 1.22 2.44
CA ASN A 261 -26.07 2.49 2.10
C ASN A 261 -24.66 2.57 2.68
N ALA A 262 -23.69 3.03 1.88
CA ALA A 262 -22.31 3.22 2.32
C ALA A 262 -21.71 4.53 1.82
N ILE A 263 -21.06 5.29 2.71
CA ILE A 263 -20.36 6.54 2.39
C ILE A 263 -18.94 6.49 2.96
N ILE A 264 -17.94 6.37 2.09
CA ILE A 264 -16.53 6.29 2.46
C ILE A 264 -15.83 7.54 1.97
N THR A 265 -15.22 8.29 2.90
CA THR A 265 -14.59 9.57 2.59
C THR A 265 -13.22 9.71 3.22
N THR A 266 -12.23 10.09 2.40
CA THR A 266 -10.90 10.54 2.84
C THR A 266 -10.57 11.91 2.26
N CYS A 267 -9.43 12.48 2.66
CA CYS A 267 -8.87 13.69 2.04
C CYS A 267 -7.69 13.35 1.13
N ASN A 268 -6.63 12.80 1.73
CA ASN A 268 -5.31 12.67 1.13
C ASN A 268 -4.83 11.22 1.07
N SER A 269 -5.72 10.25 1.30
CA SER A 269 -5.33 8.85 1.45
C SER A 269 -6.22 7.89 0.68
N PRO A 270 -5.68 6.73 0.26
CA PRO A 270 -6.41 5.79 -0.57
C PRO A 270 -7.69 5.26 0.08
N ILE A 271 -8.62 4.86 -0.80
CA ILE A 271 -9.76 4.02 -0.45
C ILE A 271 -9.64 2.74 -1.27
N ASP A 272 -9.43 1.62 -0.58
CA ASP A 272 -9.24 0.30 -1.18
C ASP A 272 -10.25 -0.69 -0.59
N GLY A 273 -10.83 -1.57 -1.41
CA GLY A 273 -11.60 -2.69 -0.86
C GLY A 273 -12.75 -3.24 -1.71
N ASN A 274 -13.50 -4.17 -1.10
CA ASN A 274 -14.63 -4.85 -1.70
C ASN A 274 -15.96 -4.43 -1.04
N PHE A 275 -16.96 -4.10 -1.83
CA PHE A 275 -18.25 -3.59 -1.36
C PHE A 275 -19.42 -4.30 -2.04
N LYS A 276 -20.42 -4.71 -1.27
CA LYS A 276 -21.74 -5.12 -1.77
C LYS A 276 -22.79 -4.16 -1.25
N VAL A 277 -23.49 -3.44 -2.14
CA VAL A 277 -24.54 -2.51 -1.74
C VAL A 277 -25.88 -2.74 -2.41
N SER A 278 -26.98 -2.60 -1.66
CA SER A 278 -28.34 -2.73 -2.21
C SER A 278 -29.01 -1.41 -2.61
N SER A 279 -28.53 -0.25 -2.14
CA SER A 279 -29.12 1.05 -2.48
C SER A 279 -28.10 2.08 -2.97
N SER A 280 -27.07 2.39 -2.17
CA SER A 280 -26.08 3.39 -2.59
C SER A 280 -24.68 3.17 -2.02
N LEU A 281 -23.65 3.44 -2.83
CA LEU A 281 -22.26 3.54 -2.42
C LEU A 281 -21.65 4.85 -2.91
N LYS A 282 -21.03 5.58 -2.00
CA LYS A 282 -20.31 6.82 -2.31
C LYS A 282 -18.88 6.77 -1.78
N LEU A 283 -17.93 6.89 -2.69
CA LEU A 283 -16.49 6.84 -2.43
C LEU A 283 -15.86 8.17 -2.83
N MET A 284 -15.29 8.89 -1.86
CA MET A 284 -14.74 10.23 -2.09
C MET A 284 -13.36 10.40 -1.48
N THR A 285 -12.43 10.94 -2.26
CA THR A 285 -11.14 11.44 -1.77
C THR A 285 -10.75 12.69 -2.54
N ALA A 286 -9.76 13.47 -2.10
CA ALA A 286 -9.28 14.62 -2.87
C ALA A 286 -8.00 14.26 -3.64
N ASN A 287 -7.00 13.67 -2.97
CA ASN A 287 -5.63 13.58 -3.49
C ASN A 287 -5.08 12.15 -3.65
N ALA A 288 -5.88 11.12 -3.38
CA ALA A 288 -5.44 9.73 -3.46
C ALA A 288 -6.34 8.88 -4.36
N HIS A 289 -5.90 7.65 -4.63
CA HIS A 289 -6.62 6.76 -5.54
C HIS A 289 -7.83 6.11 -4.85
N ILE A 290 -8.78 5.69 -5.69
CA ILE A 290 -9.86 4.79 -5.32
C ILE A 290 -9.64 3.51 -6.14
N ASN A 291 -9.48 2.37 -5.48
CA ASN A 291 -9.30 1.07 -6.12
C ASN A 291 -10.20 0.02 -5.47
N VAL A 292 -11.30 -0.32 -6.14
CA VAL A 292 -12.39 -1.07 -5.51
C VAL A 292 -13.00 -2.14 -6.42
N ASN A 293 -13.51 -3.21 -5.80
CA ASN A 293 -14.48 -4.10 -6.42
C ASN A 293 -15.85 -3.82 -5.81
N VAL A 294 -16.87 -3.61 -6.66
CA VAL A 294 -18.20 -3.22 -6.21
C VAL A 294 -19.24 -4.15 -6.82
N ASN A 295 -19.99 -4.80 -5.95
CA ASN A 295 -21.21 -5.52 -6.25
C ASN A 295 -22.41 -4.61 -5.98
N LEU A 296 -23.10 -4.18 -7.05
CA LEU A 296 -24.36 -3.45 -6.95
C LEU A 296 -25.49 -4.46 -7.01
N TYR A 297 -26.12 -4.69 -5.87
CA TYR A 297 -27.27 -5.59 -5.74
C TYR A 297 -28.56 -4.79 -5.91
N ASN A 298 -29.46 -5.25 -6.77
CA ASN A 298 -30.78 -4.66 -6.94
C ASN A 298 -31.82 -5.60 -6.30
N ASP A 299 -32.19 -5.29 -5.07
CA ASP A 299 -33.20 -6.04 -4.30
C ASP A 299 -34.63 -5.69 -4.72
N LYS A 300 -34.82 -4.50 -5.31
CA LYS A 300 -36.12 -3.94 -5.72
C LYS A 300 -36.05 -3.53 -7.19
N GLU A 301 -36.74 -4.29 -8.03
CA GLU A 301 -36.74 -4.19 -9.50
C GLU A 301 -36.88 -2.76 -10.06
N LYS A 302 -37.67 -1.89 -9.39
CA LYS A 302 -37.90 -0.51 -9.82
C LYS A 302 -36.93 0.52 -9.23
N ALA A 303 -36.26 0.21 -8.13
CA ALA A 303 -35.33 1.11 -7.47
C ALA A 303 -33.97 1.09 -8.19
N ILE A 304 -33.27 2.22 -8.18
CA ILE A 304 -31.93 2.31 -8.77
C ILE A 304 -30.90 2.05 -7.66
N THR A 305 -29.97 1.13 -7.91
CA THR A 305 -28.79 0.94 -7.06
C THR A 305 -27.65 1.83 -7.59
N ASN A 306 -27.13 2.71 -6.74
CA ASN A 306 -26.26 3.82 -7.15
C ASN A 306 -24.80 3.66 -6.68
N LEU A 307 -23.85 4.00 -7.55
CA LEU A 307 -22.43 4.15 -7.23
C LEU A 307 -21.93 5.54 -7.61
N GLN A 308 -21.28 6.23 -6.69
CA GLN A 308 -20.57 7.47 -6.95
C GLN A 308 -19.12 7.37 -6.48
N MET A 309 -18.18 7.53 -7.41
CA MET A 309 -16.75 7.60 -7.13
C MET A 309 -16.19 8.96 -7.54
N LYS A 310 -15.45 9.60 -6.65
CA LYS A 310 -14.89 10.92 -6.95
C LYS A 310 -13.53 11.17 -6.30
N THR A 311 -12.58 11.64 -7.11
CA THR A 311 -11.30 12.17 -6.65
C THR A 311 -10.95 13.47 -7.38
N SER A 312 -10.06 14.31 -6.85
CA SER A 312 -9.59 15.48 -7.60
C SER A 312 -8.34 15.13 -8.41
N ASN A 313 -7.34 14.52 -7.79
CA ASN A 313 -5.99 14.47 -8.35
C ASN A 313 -5.45 13.08 -8.73
N ALA A 314 -6.16 12.01 -8.42
CA ALA A 314 -5.62 10.65 -8.52
C ALA A 314 -6.52 9.69 -9.30
N ALA A 315 -6.04 8.45 -9.45
CA ALA A 315 -6.67 7.44 -10.28
C ALA A 315 -7.96 6.87 -9.66
N ILE A 316 -8.94 6.55 -10.49
CA ILE A 316 -10.09 5.70 -10.12
C ILE A 316 -9.98 4.39 -10.90
N ARG A 317 -9.98 3.27 -10.18
CA ARG A 317 -10.05 1.91 -10.73
C ARG A 317 -11.21 1.18 -10.05
N GLY A 318 -12.16 0.70 -10.85
CA GLY A 318 -13.33 -0.02 -10.35
C GLY A 318 -13.65 -1.24 -11.19
N THR A 319 -13.80 -2.39 -10.55
CA THR A 319 -14.44 -3.58 -11.14
C THR A 319 -15.87 -3.65 -10.61
N LEU A 320 -16.84 -3.76 -11.51
CA LEU A 320 -18.27 -3.67 -11.20
C LEU A 320 -18.93 -5.01 -11.51
N GLN A 321 -19.64 -5.54 -10.53
CA GLN A 321 -20.57 -6.65 -10.66
C GLN A 321 -21.97 -6.09 -10.41
N LEU A 322 -22.91 -6.42 -11.27
CA LEU A 322 -24.32 -6.07 -11.07
C LEU A 322 -25.07 -7.37 -10.78
N GLU A 323 -25.94 -7.33 -9.77
CA GLU A 323 -26.76 -8.47 -9.37
C GLU A 323 -28.21 -8.02 -9.22
N SER A 324 -29.15 -8.89 -9.59
CA SER A 324 -30.59 -8.65 -9.42
C SER A 324 -31.17 -9.77 -8.58
N ALA A 325 -32.02 -9.44 -7.60
CA ALA A 325 -32.76 -10.42 -6.82
C ALA A 325 -33.69 -11.31 -7.69
N GLN A 326 -34.09 -10.82 -8.87
CA GLN A 326 -34.93 -11.55 -9.83
C GLN A 326 -34.10 -12.36 -10.84
N GLU A 327 -32.77 -12.48 -10.65
CA GLU A 327 -31.77 -13.07 -11.56
C GLU A 327 -31.63 -12.34 -12.91
N THR A 328 -32.66 -11.64 -13.34
CA THR A 328 -32.75 -10.81 -14.54
C THR A 328 -33.23 -9.41 -14.17
N GLY A 329 -33.09 -8.44 -15.06
CA GLY A 329 -33.52 -7.07 -14.83
C GLY A 329 -32.61 -6.31 -13.85
N GLY A 330 -33.19 -5.28 -13.23
CA GLY A 330 -32.50 -4.38 -12.29
C GLY A 330 -32.06 -3.06 -12.93
N LYS A 331 -32.03 -2.01 -12.10
CA LYS A 331 -31.66 -0.66 -12.52
C LYS A 331 -30.45 -0.18 -11.73
N PHE A 332 -29.42 0.25 -12.46
CA PHE A 332 -28.14 0.64 -11.88
C PHE A 332 -27.70 1.99 -12.41
N GLN A 333 -27.04 2.77 -11.56
CA GLN A 333 -26.40 4.01 -11.97
C GLN A 333 -25.00 4.09 -11.38
N VAL A 334 -24.02 4.36 -12.24
CA VAL A 334 -22.61 4.48 -11.87
C VAL A 334 -22.09 5.82 -12.35
N SER A 335 -21.56 6.63 -11.44
CA SER A 335 -20.87 7.88 -11.74
C SER A 335 -19.44 7.85 -11.20
N ALA A 336 -18.47 8.12 -12.06
CA ALA A 336 -17.06 8.20 -11.69
C ALA A 336 -16.43 9.47 -12.25
N SER A 337 -15.76 10.25 -11.41
CA SER A 337 -15.10 11.48 -11.86
C SER A 337 -13.77 11.79 -11.18
N THR A 338 -12.80 12.25 -11.97
CA THR A 338 -11.50 12.75 -11.49
C THR A 338 -11.04 13.95 -12.30
N ALA A 339 -10.37 14.95 -11.71
CA ALA A 339 -9.87 16.06 -12.52
C ALA A 339 -8.58 15.65 -13.26
N ASN A 340 -7.60 15.11 -12.54
CA ASN A 340 -6.24 14.94 -13.08
C ASN A 340 -5.80 13.49 -13.27
N GLY A 341 -6.46 12.51 -12.64
CA GLY A 341 -6.02 11.12 -12.68
C GLY A 341 -6.70 10.27 -13.76
N PRO A 342 -6.10 9.12 -14.13
CA PRO A 342 -6.72 8.19 -15.06
C PRO A 342 -7.95 7.52 -14.44
N LEU A 343 -8.94 7.21 -15.28
CA LEU A 343 -10.18 6.55 -14.89
C LEU A 343 -10.31 5.22 -15.66
N LYS A 344 -10.44 4.10 -14.94
CA LYS A 344 -10.71 2.79 -15.52
C LYS A 344 -11.88 2.12 -14.80
N LEU A 345 -12.93 1.78 -15.56
CA LEU A 345 -14.06 0.97 -15.08
C LEU A 345 -14.20 -0.30 -15.90
N VAL A 346 -14.43 -1.42 -15.24
CA VAL A 346 -14.70 -2.71 -15.87
C VAL A 346 -16.02 -3.24 -15.34
N VAL A 347 -17.03 -3.33 -16.18
CA VAL A 347 -18.25 -4.09 -15.87
C VAL A 347 -17.94 -5.55 -16.16
N SER A 348 -17.78 -6.33 -15.09
CA SER A 348 -17.39 -7.74 -15.15
C SER A 348 -18.59 -8.68 -15.28
N GLU A 349 -19.72 -8.33 -14.66
CA GLU A 349 -20.94 -9.13 -14.68
C GLU A 349 -22.16 -8.20 -14.72
N ALA A 350 -23.23 -8.65 -15.40
CA ALA A 350 -24.51 -7.95 -15.40
C ALA A 350 -25.68 -8.91 -15.68
N PRO A 351 -26.83 -8.79 -14.99
CA PRO A 351 -28.02 -9.60 -15.24
C PRO A 351 -28.58 -9.33 -16.63
N VAL A 352 -29.21 -10.34 -17.22
CA VAL A 352 -29.92 -10.19 -18.51
C VAL A 352 -31.09 -9.20 -18.34
N ASN A 353 -31.30 -8.30 -19.30
CA ASN A 353 -32.33 -7.23 -19.26
C ASN A 353 -32.12 -6.18 -18.15
N SER A 354 -30.95 -6.13 -17.51
CA SER A 354 -30.60 -5.04 -16.60
C SER A 354 -30.38 -3.73 -17.37
N THR A 355 -30.57 -2.60 -16.70
CA THR A 355 -30.24 -1.28 -17.26
C THR A 355 -29.18 -0.60 -16.40
N LEU A 356 -28.10 -0.15 -17.05
CA LEU A 356 -27.03 0.61 -16.38
C LEU A 356 -26.83 1.97 -17.06
N LEU A 357 -27.04 3.05 -16.29
CA LEU A 357 -26.58 4.39 -16.63
C LEU A 357 -25.14 4.59 -16.13
N LEU A 358 -24.17 4.73 -17.03
CA LEU A 358 -22.75 4.87 -16.69
C LEU A 358 -22.20 6.22 -17.15
N ASP A 359 -21.81 7.06 -16.19
CA ASP A 359 -21.18 8.37 -16.39
C ASP A 359 -19.73 8.34 -15.90
N ALA A 360 -18.76 8.49 -16.81
CA ALA A 360 -17.33 8.42 -16.49
C ALA A 360 -16.54 9.60 -17.07
N HIS A 361 -16.03 10.48 -16.20
CA HIS A 361 -15.42 11.74 -16.64
C HIS A 361 -14.02 11.98 -16.04
N THR A 362 -13.07 12.40 -16.87
CA THR A 362 -11.78 12.95 -16.42
C THR A 362 -11.40 14.21 -17.20
N ALA A 363 -10.62 15.14 -16.61
CA ALA A 363 -10.19 16.33 -17.35
C ALA A 363 -8.86 16.10 -18.07
N LEU A 364 -7.81 15.65 -17.38
CA LEU A 364 -6.44 15.66 -17.92
C LEU A 364 -5.86 14.28 -18.31
N ALA A 365 -6.55 13.18 -18.00
CA ALA A 365 -6.02 11.82 -18.19
C ALA A 365 -6.94 10.95 -19.08
N PRO A 366 -6.53 9.71 -19.45
CA PRO A 366 -7.42 8.79 -20.15
C PRO A 366 -8.60 8.32 -19.29
N ALA A 367 -9.77 8.17 -19.90
CA ALA A 367 -10.89 7.39 -19.37
C ALA A 367 -11.07 6.13 -20.22
N THR A 368 -11.16 4.97 -19.57
CA THR A 368 -11.37 3.66 -20.19
C THR A 368 -12.53 2.94 -19.52
N VAL A 369 -13.49 2.47 -20.31
CA VAL A 369 -14.62 1.67 -19.85
C VAL A 369 -14.69 0.38 -20.65
N GLN A 370 -14.80 -0.75 -19.95
CA GLN A 370 -15.06 -2.06 -20.53
C GLN A 370 -16.48 -2.50 -20.14
N LEU A 371 -17.32 -2.74 -21.15
CA LEU A 371 -18.71 -3.17 -20.98
C LEU A 371 -18.81 -4.70 -21.10
N HIS A 372 -19.57 -5.32 -20.21
CA HIS A 372 -19.87 -6.75 -20.26
C HIS A 372 -20.70 -7.11 -21.51
N LYS A 373 -20.69 -8.39 -21.91
CA LYS A 373 -21.45 -8.88 -23.08
C LYS A 373 -22.97 -8.75 -22.91
N THR A 374 -23.47 -8.86 -21.68
CA THR A 374 -24.90 -8.70 -21.35
C THR A 374 -25.29 -7.26 -21.05
N TYR A 375 -24.34 -6.31 -21.11
CA TYR A 375 -24.61 -4.90 -20.80
C TYR A 375 -25.70 -4.35 -21.74
N GLU A 376 -26.72 -3.76 -21.11
CA GLU A 376 -27.82 -3.03 -21.72
C GLU A 376 -28.03 -1.72 -20.92
N GLY A 377 -28.23 -0.61 -21.62
CA GLY A 377 -28.29 0.73 -21.01
C GLY A 377 -27.52 1.80 -21.78
N THR A 378 -27.32 2.95 -21.13
CA THR A 378 -26.69 4.14 -21.71
C THR A 378 -25.38 4.47 -21.00
N PHE A 379 -24.39 4.90 -21.76
CA PHE A 379 -23.11 5.36 -21.22
C PHE A 379 -22.70 6.72 -21.80
N ASP A 380 -22.07 7.54 -20.96
CA ASP A 380 -21.37 8.76 -21.35
C ASP A 380 -19.95 8.72 -20.75
N VAL A 381 -18.95 8.69 -21.62
CA VAL A 381 -17.54 8.67 -21.22
C VAL A 381 -16.84 9.87 -21.82
N ALA A 382 -16.23 10.72 -20.98
CA ALA A 382 -15.53 11.91 -21.44
C ALA A 382 -14.11 12.04 -20.85
N SER A 383 -13.18 12.52 -21.68
CA SER A 383 -11.86 13.00 -21.24
C SER A 383 -11.50 14.30 -21.96
N SER A 384 -11.26 15.39 -21.23
CA SER A 384 -11.09 16.71 -21.86
C SER A 384 -9.82 16.84 -22.73
N LEU A 385 -8.77 16.04 -22.49
CA LEU A 385 -7.51 16.08 -23.25
C LEU A 385 -7.24 14.86 -24.13
N LYS A 386 -7.77 13.69 -23.81
CA LYS A 386 -7.54 12.45 -24.56
C LYS A 386 -8.86 11.87 -25.04
N ARG A 387 -8.86 11.13 -26.14
CA ARG A 387 -10.07 10.40 -26.53
C ARG A 387 -10.32 9.27 -25.53
N PRO A 388 -11.53 9.19 -24.92
CA PRO A 388 -11.87 8.06 -24.07
C PRO A 388 -12.01 6.80 -24.91
N THR A 389 -11.80 5.65 -24.26
CA THR A 389 -11.94 4.33 -24.89
C THR A 389 -13.10 3.58 -24.25
N VAL A 390 -14.07 3.15 -25.06
CA VAL A 390 -15.14 2.24 -24.67
C VAL A 390 -14.97 0.96 -25.46
N SER A 391 -14.94 -0.18 -24.77
CA SER A 391 -14.74 -1.49 -25.39
C SER A 391 -15.76 -2.50 -24.87
N TRP A 392 -16.10 -3.48 -25.69
CA TRP A 392 -16.95 -4.62 -25.33
C TRP A 392 -16.47 -5.86 -26.07
N GLU A 393 -16.88 -7.03 -25.58
CA GLU A 393 -16.46 -8.31 -26.11
C GLU A 393 -17.37 -8.78 -27.26
N GLY A 394 -16.84 -8.73 -28.48
CA GLY A 394 -17.43 -9.35 -29.69
C GLY A 394 -18.87 -8.95 -30.03
N ASP A 395 -19.48 -9.75 -30.91
CA ASP A 395 -20.93 -9.81 -31.13
C ASP A 395 -21.47 -11.01 -30.33
N PRO A 396 -21.88 -10.82 -29.07
CA PRO A 396 -22.30 -11.93 -28.24
C PRO A 396 -23.64 -12.52 -28.71
N GLU A 397 -23.79 -13.84 -28.57
CA GLU A 397 -25.11 -14.49 -28.68
C GLU A 397 -26.07 -13.90 -27.64
N ASP A 398 -27.36 -13.83 -27.97
CA ASP A 398 -28.40 -13.29 -27.09
C ASP A 398 -28.37 -14.02 -25.75
N PRO A 399 -28.02 -13.35 -24.64
CA PRO A 399 -27.91 -13.99 -23.34
C PRO A 399 -29.26 -14.42 -22.78
N ALA A 400 -30.38 -13.97 -23.36
CA ALA A 400 -31.72 -14.48 -23.05
C ALA A 400 -32.12 -15.72 -23.87
N GLY A 401 -31.29 -16.16 -24.82
CA GLY A 401 -31.59 -17.28 -25.71
C GLY A 401 -32.70 -17.00 -26.73
N LYS A 402 -33.11 -15.73 -26.92
CA LYS A 402 -34.24 -15.35 -27.79
C LYS A 402 -33.84 -15.01 -29.22
N GLY A 403 -32.57 -15.20 -29.59
CA GLY A 403 -32.05 -14.92 -30.93
C GLY A 403 -32.05 -13.43 -31.31
N ARG A 404 -32.14 -12.51 -30.34
CA ARG A 404 -32.05 -11.06 -30.58
C ARG A 404 -30.65 -10.67 -31.01
N LYS A 405 -30.53 -9.57 -31.76
CA LYS A 405 -29.22 -9.00 -32.11
C LYS A 405 -28.88 -7.86 -31.16
N ARG A 406 -27.60 -7.78 -30.77
CA ARG A 406 -27.11 -6.67 -29.95
C ARG A 406 -26.98 -5.41 -30.81
N MET A 407 -27.70 -4.37 -30.42
CA MET A 407 -27.70 -3.07 -31.07
C MET A 407 -26.80 -2.14 -30.25
N VAL A 408 -25.74 -1.61 -30.86
CA VAL A 408 -24.84 -0.65 -30.22
C VAL A 408 -24.89 0.66 -31.01
N GLU A 409 -25.50 1.68 -30.42
CA GLU A 409 -25.55 3.02 -30.99
C GLU A 409 -24.48 3.89 -30.32
N LEU A 410 -23.51 4.36 -31.11
CA LEU A 410 -22.37 5.14 -30.62
C LEU A 410 -22.31 6.49 -31.30
N THR A 411 -22.22 7.54 -30.48
CA THR A 411 -21.97 8.89 -30.92
C THR A 411 -20.66 9.37 -30.33
N THR A 412 -19.63 9.49 -31.16
CA THR A 412 -18.35 10.10 -30.77
C THR A 412 -18.35 11.58 -31.12
N ARG A 413 -18.24 12.46 -30.12
CA ARG A 413 -18.17 13.92 -30.30
C ARG A 413 -16.91 14.48 -29.65
N GLY A 414 -15.81 14.39 -30.39
CA GLY A 414 -14.52 14.95 -30.00
C GLY A 414 -13.88 14.22 -28.81
N THR A 415 -14.17 14.68 -27.59
CA THR A 415 -13.58 14.23 -26.31
C THR A 415 -14.57 13.43 -25.47
N THR A 416 -15.74 13.15 -26.03
CA THR A 416 -16.83 12.41 -25.41
C THR A 416 -17.24 11.27 -26.34
N VAL A 417 -17.43 10.10 -25.77
CA VAL A 417 -18.00 8.91 -26.40
C VAL A 417 -19.25 8.59 -25.60
N ALA A 418 -20.42 8.77 -26.20
CA ALA A 418 -21.70 8.45 -25.59
C ALA A 418 -22.45 7.46 -26.48
N GLY A 419 -23.26 6.61 -25.87
CA GLY A 419 -24.00 5.61 -26.62
C GLY A 419 -25.05 4.87 -25.80
N SER A 420 -25.80 4.04 -26.50
CA SER A 420 -26.75 3.11 -25.92
C SER A 420 -26.48 1.71 -26.46
N VAL A 421 -26.67 0.71 -25.60
CA VAL A 421 -26.68 -0.69 -25.96
C VAL A 421 -28.06 -1.24 -25.62
N ARG A 422 -28.70 -1.89 -26.57
CA ARG A 422 -29.99 -2.59 -26.39
C ARG A 422 -30.01 -3.88 -27.18
N TRP A 423 -30.90 -4.79 -26.82
CA TRP A 423 -31.21 -5.94 -27.67
C TRP A 423 -32.37 -5.60 -28.61
N SER A 424 -32.29 -6.04 -29.87
CA SER A 424 -33.33 -5.81 -30.87
C SER A 424 -34.61 -6.58 -30.57
N ASP A 425 -35.74 -6.13 -31.10
CA ASP A 425 -36.91 -7.01 -31.22
C ASP A 425 -36.65 -8.09 -32.28
N ILE A 426 -37.34 -9.24 -32.19
CA ILE A 426 -37.18 -10.35 -33.14
C ILE A 426 -37.65 -9.86 -34.52
N GLY A 427 -36.74 -9.83 -35.50
CA GLY A 427 -37.01 -9.35 -36.87
C GLY A 427 -36.74 -7.86 -37.11
N GLU A 428 -36.32 -7.11 -36.10
CA GLU A 428 -35.90 -5.71 -36.25
C GLU A 428 -34.55 -5.63 -37.01
N GLU A 429 -34.53 -4.97 -38.16
CA GLU A 429 -33.30 -4.70 -38.91
C GLU A 429 -32.54 -3.49 -38.34
N MET A 430 -31.21 -3.53 -38.40
CA MET A 430 -30.34 -2.42 -37.99
C MET A 430 -30.74 -1.13 -38.72
N PRO A 431 -31.07 -0.02 -38.02
CA PRO A 431 -31.42 1.23 -38.70
C PRO A 431 -30.27 1.71 -39.58
N GLY A 432 -30.56 1.90 -40.87
CA GLY A 432 -29.59 2.08 -41.97
C GLY A 432 -28.74 3.36 -41.97
N ARG A 433 -28.56 4.04 -40.83
CA ARG A 433 -27.83 5.32 -40.74
C ARG A 433 -26.38 5.23 -40.28
N TYR A 434 -25.86 4.04 -39.99
CA TYR A 434 -24.45 3.86 -39.69
C TYR A 434 -23.80 2.92 -40.71
N ARG A 435 -23.32 3.50 -41.82
CA ARG A 435 -22.39 2.83 -42.73
C ARG A 435 -21.17 2.38 -41.93
N LYS A 436 -20.84 1.10 -42.11
CA LYS A 436 -19.69 0.29 -41.65
C LYS A 436 -18.26 0.92 -41.70
N ASN A 437 -18.09 2.22 -41.92
CA ASN A 437 -16.82 2.83 -42.31
C ASN A 437 -16.02 3.54 -41.20
N GLU A 438 -16.41 3.47 -39.92
CA GLU A 438 -15.55 3.94 -38.81
C GLU A 438 -15.24 2.89 -37.73
N MET A 439 -15.58 1.61 -37.96
CA MET A 439 -15.02 0.51 -37.16
C MET A 439 -13.60 0.18 -37.63
N LYS A 440 -12.63 1.07 -37.34
CA LYS A 440 -11.24 0.63 -37.25
C LYS A 440 -11.09 -0.09 -35.92
N HIS A 441 -11.23 -1.41 -35.95
CA HIS A 441 -10.54 -2.29 -35.03
C HIS A 441 -9.06 -1.90 -35.03
N SER A 442 -8.58 -1.26 -33.97
CA SER A 442 -7.17 -1.33 -33.62
C SER A 442 -6.91 -2.67 -32.92
N VAL A 443 -7.02 -3.75 -33.69
CA VAL A 443 -6.37 -5.02 -33.37
C VAL A 443 -4.99 -4.93 -34.04
N PRO A 444 -3.88 -5.17 -33.32
CA PRO A 444 -2.57 -5.25 -33.95
C PRO A 444 -2.58 -6.40 -34.98
N ARG A 445 -2.06 -6.13 -36.18
CA ARG A 445 -1.99 -7.06 -37.32
C ARG A 445 -1.63 -8.49 -36.86
N LYS A 446 -2.55 -9.45 -37.02
CA LYS A 446 -2.23 -10.89 -36.96
C LYS A 446 -1.83 -11.35 -38.37
N ALA A 447 -0.61 -11.88 -38.50
CA ALA A 447 -0.23 -12.72 -39.64
C ALA A 447 -1.02 -14.03 -39.59
N GLY A 448 -1.55 -14.44 -40.74
CA GLY A 448 -2.67 -15.36 -40.86
C GLY A 448 -2.40 -16.82 -40.50
N LEU A 449 -3.44 -17.47 -39.97
CA LEU A 449 -3.64 -18.91 -40.07
C LEU A 449 -4.58 -19.17 -41.26
N GLN A 450 -4.11 -19.96 -42.23
CA GLN A 450 -4.99 -20.76 -43.08
C GLN A 450 -5.03 -22.17 -42.50
N THR A 451 -6.24 -22.62 -42.22
CA THR A 451 -6.62 -23.99 -41.86
C THR A 451 -6.49 -24.91 -43.08
N LEU A 452 -5.92 -26.10 -42.89
CA LEU A 452 -6.20 -27.25 -43.75
C LEU A 452 -6.13 -28.57 -42.96
N ARG A 453 -7.00 -29.47 -43.41
CA ARG A 453 -7.57 -30.64 -42.75
C ARG A 453 -6.59 -31.79 -42.50
N LEU A 454 -6.97 -32.61 -41.51
CA LEU A 454 -6.55 -34.00 -41.30
C LEU A 454 -6.67 -34.83 -42.58
N THR A 455 -5.60 -35.53 -42.96
CA THR A 455 -5.62 -36.88 -43.57
C THR A 455 -4.26 -37.56 -43.37
N SER A 456 -4.33 -38.87 -43.09
CA SER A 456 -3.22 -39.78 -42.82
C SER A 456 -2.34 -40.04 -44.05
N GLN A 457 -1.02 -40.23 -43.88
CA GLN A 457 -0.27 -41.46 -44.19
C GLN A 457 1.25 -41.27 -44.13
N ASN A 458 1.90 -42.29 -43.54
CA ASN A 458 3.30 -42.73 -43.57
C ASN A 458 4.28 -42.09 -44.58
N ASN A 459 5.46 -41.66 -44.13
CA ASN A 459 6.73 -42.39 -44.34
C ASN A 459 7.97 -41.68 -43.75
N ARG A 460 8.70 -42.44 -42.89
CA ARG A 460 10.17 -42.60 -42.79
C ARG A 460 11.09 -41.38 -42.48
N TYR A 461 11.50 -41.33 -41.20
CA TYR A 461 12.85 -41.14 -40.58
C TYR A 461 14.07 -40.84 -41.49
N PRO A 462 15.09 -40.05 -41.04
CA PRO A 462 15.90 -40.40 -39.85
C PRO A 462 16.28 -39.27 -38.86
N THR A 463 16.13 -39.61 -37.58
CA THR A 463 17.01 -39.37 -36.43
C THR A 463 18.03 -38.22 -36.46
N SER A 464 17.83 -37.23 -35.60
CA SER A 464 18.86 -36.83 -34.64
C SER A 464 18.21 -36.21 -33.40
N SER A 465 18.19 -37.01 -32.34
CA SER A 465 17.72 -36.67 -31.02
C SER A 465 18.72 -35.72 -30.36
N ALA A 466 18.33 -34.46 -30.15
CA ALA A 466 18.88 -33.64 -29.09
C ALA A 466 17.71 -32.99 -28.36
N ILE A 467 17.15 -33.75 -27.44
CA ILE A 467 16.27 -33.25 -26.38
C ILE A 467 17.07 -32.15 -25.66
N MET A 468 16.68 -30.88 -25.84
CA MET A 468 17.06 -29.85 -24.87
C MET A 468 16.31 -30.17 -23.58
N SER A 469 17.03 -30.87 -22.70
CA SER A 469 16.69 -31.06 -21.31
C SER A 469 16.36 -29.71 -20.69
N THR A 470 15.17 -29.58 -20.13
CA THR A 470 14.84 -28.53 -19.16
C THR A 470 15.66 -28.79 -17.90
N THR A 471 16.92 -28.33 -17.88
CA THR A 471 17.68 -28.22 -16.64
C THR A 471 17.05 -27.10 -15.81
N SER A 472 16.49 -27.46 -14.66
CA SER A 472 16.28 -26.58 -13.51
C SER A 472 17.52 -25.68 -13.35
N GLN A 473 17.38 -24.37 -13.61
CA GLN A 473 18.47 -23.43 -13.31
C GLN A 473 18.53 -23.27 -11.79
N SER A 474 19.58 -23.84 -11.18
CA SER A 474 19.89 -23.69 -9.76
C SER A 474 20.07 -22.22 -9.39
N ILE A 475 19.53 -21.80 -8.25
CA ILE A 475 19.70 -20.43 -7.74
C ILE A 475 21.21 -20.18 -7.50
N PRO A 476 21.79 -19.10 -8.04
CA PRO A 476 23.20 -18.79 -7.84
C PRO A 476 23.54 -18.63 -6.34
N SER A 477 24.74 -19.04 -5.96
CA SER A 477 25.21 -18.95 -4.59
C SER A 477 26.64 -18.42 -4.52
N VAL A 478 26.99 -17.83 -3.38
CA VAL A 478 28.33 -17.34 -3.06
C VAL A 478 28.99 -18.35 -2.13
N LYS A 479 30.22 -18.75 -2.43
CA LYS A 479 30.99 -19.67 -1.59
C LYS A 479 31.59 -18.90 -0.41
N LEU A 480 31.43 -19.44 0.79
CA LEU A 480 31.93 -18.87 2.04
C LEU A 480 33.28 -19.50 2.44
N LEU A 481 34.04 -18.79 3.28
CA LEU A 481 35.39 -19.23 3.68
C LEU A 481 35.42 -20.53 4.49
N ASP A 482 34.29 -20.93 5.10
CA ASP A 482 34.16 -22.20 5.83
C ASP A 482 33.72 -23.37 4.93
N GLY A 483 33.70 -23.15 3.61
CA GLY A 483 33.37 -24.17 2.61
C GLY A 483 31.87 -24.29 2.30
N THR A 484 31.00 -23.65 3.09
CA THR A 484 29.56 -23.60 2.82
C THR A 484 29.24 -22.64 1.66
N SER A 485 27.97 -22.59 1.25
CA SER A 485 27.50 -21.65 0.21
C SER A 485 26.20 -21.01 0.63
N ILE A 486 26.04 -19.73 0.29
CA ILE A 486 24.88 -18.90 0.65
C ILE A 486 24.18 -18.44 -0.64
N PRO A 487 22.84 -18.55 -0.76
CA PRO A 487 22.14 -18.01 -1.91
C PRO A 487 22.36 -16.50 -2.01
N TRP A 488 22.69 -16.02 -3.22
CA TRP A 488 23.16 -14.64 -3.41
C TRP A 488 22.10 -13.57 -3.08
N LEU A 489 20.83 -13.93 -3.01
CA LEU A 489 19.73 -13.02 -2.76
C LEU A 489 18.84 -13.54 -1.63
N ALA A 490 18.65 -12.71 -0.60
CA ALA A 490 17.79 -12.95 0.55
C ALA A 490 16.56 -12.04 0.55
N TRP A 491 15.45 -12.60 1.01
CA TRP A 491 14.31 -11.81 1.47
C TRP A 491 14.46 -11.52 2.97
N GLY A 492 14.57 -10.24 3.31
CA GLY A 492 14.66 -9.78 4.71
C GLY A 492 13.29 -9.47 5.30
N ASN A 493 13.09 -9.84 6.57
CA ASN A 493 11.85 -9.55 7.32
C ASN A 493 12.01 -8.48 8.42
N GLY A 494 13.12 -7.75 8.43
CA GLY A 494 13.40 -6.73 9.45
C GLY A 494 12.92 -5.30 9.16
N SER A 495 12.25 -5.04 8.03
CA SER A 495 11.79 -3.68 7.70
C SER A 495 10.50 -3.61 6.89
N GLY A 496 9.87 -2.43 6.92
CA GLY A 496 8.72 -2.09 6.09
C GLY A 496 7.51 -2.99 6.36
N GLN A 497 6.79 -3.39 5.30
CA GLN A 497 5.65 -4.30 5.43
C GLN A 497 6.07 -5.75 5.69
N ALA A 498 7.28 -6.16 5.26
CA ALA A 498 7.78 -7.51 5.48
C ALA A 498 7.86 -7.86 6.98
N GLN A 499 8.22 -6.87 7.82
CA GLN A 499 8.23 -7.04 9.28
C GLN A 499 6.82 -7.08 9.88
N LYS A 500 5.83 -6.42 9.25
CA LYS A 500 4.45 -6.35 9.76
C LYS A 500 3.65 -7.60 9.42
N THR A 501 3.96 -8.26 8.31
CA THR A 501 3.31 -9.49 7.85
C THR A 501 4.34 -10.60 7.57
N PRO A 502 5.21 -10.95 8.53
CA PRO A 502 6.37 -11.80 8.28
C PRO A 502 5.99 -13.23 7.85
N ILE A 503 4.85 -13.74 8.33
CA ILE A 503 4.35 -15.07 7.96
C ILE A 503 3.86 -15.06 6.50
N GLU A 504 2.88 -14.21 6.20
CA GLU A 504 2.26 -14.11 4.86
C GLU A 504 3.28 -13.74 3.78
N ALA A 505 4.14 -12.75 4.05
CA ALA A 505 5.16 -12.32 3.11
C ALA A 505 6.29 -13.35 2.97
N GLY A 506 6.66 -14.05 4.05
CA GLY A 506 7.67 -15.12 4.02
C GLY A 506 7.21 -16.34 3.23
N GLN A 507 5.94 -16.76 3.40
CA GLN A 507 5.33 -17.83 2.60
C GLN A 507 5.36 -17.48 1.12
N ARG A 508 4.93 -16.27 0.75
CA ARG A 508 5.00 -15.77 -0.64
C ARG A 508 6.42 -15.75 -1.18
N ALA A 509 7.42 -15.42 -0.36
CA ALA A 509 8.81 -15.38 -0.79
C ALA A 509 9.31 -16.79 -1.16
N LEU A 510 9.05 -17.79 -0.30
CA LEU A 510 9.43 -19.18 -0.57
C LEU A 510 8.69 -19.75 -1.78
N GLU A 511 7.37 -19.50 -1.88
CA GLU A 511 6.52 -19.90 -3.01
C GLU A 511 6.99 -19.30 -4.34
N ALA A 512 7.43 -18.04 -4.34
CA ALA A 512 7.91 -17.36 -5.54
C ALA A 512 9.29 -17.87 -6.02
N GLY A 513 10.03 -18.57 -5.15
CA GLY A 513 11.34 -19.15 -5.46
C GLY A 513 12.53 -18.51 -4.74
N ILE A 514 12.30 -17.68 -3.72
CA ILE A 514 13.38 -17.26 -2.81
C ILE A 514 13.79 -18.47 -1.96
N ARG A 515 15.09 -18.57 -1.67
CA ARG A 515 15.68 -19.65 -0.87
C ARG A 515 16.60 -19.15 0.25
N HIS A 516 16.59 -17.86 0.54
CA HIS A 516 17.33 -17.28 1.66
C HIS A 516 16.43 -16.27 2.40
N ILE A 517 16.22 -16.50 3.70
CA ILE A 517 15.48 -15.61 4.60
C ILE A 517 16.45 -14.97 5.60
N ASP A 518 16.45 -13.65 5.66
CA ASP A 518 17.20 -12.87 6.64
C ASP A 518 16.27 -12.36 7.77
N THR A 519 16.56 -12.75 9.01
CA THR A 519 15.87 -12.32 10.23
C THR A 519 16.87 -11.88 11.30
N ALA A 520 16.41 -11.47 12.49
CA ALA A 520 17.23 -11.09 13.63
C ALA A 520 16.39 -11.04 14.91
N GLN A 521 17.05 -11.16 16.07
CA GLN A 521 16.41 -11.00 17.39
C GLN A 521 15.61 -9.70 17.50
N ILE A 522 16.23 -8.57 17.10
CA ILE A 522 15.63 -7.24 17.23
C ILE A 522 14.43 -7.01 16.32
N TYR A 523 14.29 -7.79 15.24
CA TYR A 523 13.13 -7.67 14.36
C TYR A 523 11.86 -8.24 15.00
N GLU A 524 12.01 -9.10 16.01
CA GLU A 524 10.92 -9.85 16.65
C GLU A 524 10.16 -10.76 15.66
N THR A 525 10.86 -11.27 14.65
CA THR A 525 10.30 -12.10 13.57
C THR A 525 10.91 -13.51 13.49
N GLU A 526 11.77 -13.90 14.43
CA GLU A 526 12.44 -15.21 14.46
C GLU A 526 11.43 -16.37 14.56
N GLU A 527 10.41 -16.25 15.42
CA GLU A 527 9.35 -17.25 15.57
C GLU A 527 8.49 -17.35 14.31
N ALA A 528 8.12 -16.21 13.72
CA ALA A 528 7.43 -16.18 12.44
C ALA A 528 8.24 -16.84 11.32
N THR A 529 9.57 -16.66 11.32
CA THR A 529 10.48 -17.32 10.38
C THR A 529 10.44 -18.84 10.55
N GLY A 530 10.47 -19.33 11.80
CA GLY A 530 10.28 -20.74 12.11
C GLY A 530 8.98 -21.31 11.56
N HIS A 531 7.86 -20.61 11.76
CA HIS A 531 6.55 -20.99 11.22
C HIS A 531 6.52 -21.03 9.68
N VAL A 532 7.12 -20.05 9.01
CA VAL A 532 7.19 -20.00 7.53
C VAL A 532 7.95 -21.21 6.98
N VAL A 533 9.11 -21.51 7.53
CA VAL A 533 9.94 -22.64 7.09
C VAL A 533 9.27 -23.97 7.40
N SER A 534 8.67 -24.11 8.58
CA SER A 534 7.90 -25.29 8.97
C SER A 534 6.71 -25.53 8.03
N ALA A 535 5.94 -24.49 7.71
CA ALA A 535 4.82 -24.58 6.78
C ALA A 535 5.25 -24.95 5.34
N ALA A 536 6.43 -24.52 4.91
CA ALA A 536 6.99 -24.84 3.60
C ALA A 536 7.58 -26.26 3.50
N SER A 537 7.79 -26.95 4.63
CA SER A 537 8.46 -28.26 4.67
C SER A 537 7.74 -29.37 3.88
N ALA A 538 6.44 -29.19 3.59
CA ALA A 538 5.67 -30.11 2.76
C ALA A 538 6.08 -30.07 1.26
N SER A 539 6.72 -29.00 0.81
CA SER A 539 7.05 -28.77 -0.61
C SER A 539 8.50 -28.36 -0.89
N ILE A 540 9.24 -27.92 0.13
CA ILE A 540 10.63 -27.49 0.03
C ILE A 540 11.42 -28.12 1.18
N ALA A 541 12.49 -28.84 0.86
CA ALA A 541 13.36 -29.44 1.87
C ALA A 541 14.07 -28.36 2.71
N ARG A 542 14.31 -28.62 4.00
CA ARG A 542 14.91 -27.62 4.91
C ARG A 542 16.29 -27.17 4.43
N GLU A 543 17.07 -28.08 3.86
CA GLU A 543 18.40 -27.84 3.29
C GLU A 543 18.38 -26.93 2.05
N GLU A 544 17.23 -26.77 1.39
CA GLU A 544 17.09 -25.80 0.30
C GLU A 544 16.82 -24.37 0.80
N ILE A 545 16.42 -24.19 2.05
CA ILE A 545 16.11 -22.88 2.63
C ILE A 545 17.26 -22.43 3.53
N TYR A 546 17.98 -21.40 3.12
CA TYR A 546 19.02 -20.77 3.93
C TYR A 546 18.39 -19.75 4.89
N VAL A 547 18.69 -19.85 6.19
CA VAL A 547 18.19 -18.89 7.19
C VAL A 547 19.34 -18.20 7.91
N THR A 548 19.33 -16.87 7.89
CA THR A 548 20.24 -16.01 8.64
C THR A 548 19.51 -15.40 9.82
N SER A 549 20.07 -15.50 11.03
CA SER A 549 19.63 -14.71 12.20
C SER A 549 20.79 -13.96 12.86
N LYS A 550 20.49 -13.04 13.78
CA LYS A 550 21.46 -12.12 14.37
C LYS A 550 21.14 -11.87 15.84
N ARG A 551 22.20 -11.80 16.65
CA ARG A 551 22.13 -11.38 18.05
C ARG A 551 22.28 -9.87 18.20
N GLU A 552 21.38 -9.24 18.94
CA GLU A 552 21.34 -7.78 19.21
C GLU A 552 21.61 -7.39 20.68
N THR A 553 22.12 -6.17 20.97
CA THR A 553 22.44 -5.51 22.27
C THR A 553 21.44 -5.67 23.42
N HIS A 554 20.28 -6.30 23.26
CA HIS A 554 19.31 -6.43 24.36
C HIS A 554 19.68 -7.54 25.35
N ASN A 555 19.70 -7.19 26.64
CA ASN A 555 19.52 -8.16 27.73
C ASN A 555 18.14 -8.80 27.54
N LEU A 556 18.13 -10.10 27.29
CA LEU A 556 16.98 -10.90 27.68
C LEU A 556 16.96 -10.81 29.20
N LEU A 557 15.97 -10.11 29.77
CA LEU A 557 15.56 -10.46 31.12
C LEU A 557 15.12 -11.93 31.04
N ILE A 558 16.06 -12.84 31.33
CA ILE A 558 15.76 -14.23 31.64
C ILE A 558 14.77 -14.12 32.80
N PRO A 559 13.51 -14.55 32.66
CA PRO A 559 12.67 -14.65 33.84
C PRO A 559 13.41 -15.57 34.82
N PRO A 560 13.67 -15.15 36.06
CA PRO A 560 14.26 -16.06 37.03
C PRO A 560 13.38 -17.30 37.09
N GLU A 561 13.99 -18.49 37.16
CA GLU A 561 13.24 -19.71 37.48
C GLU A 561 12.29 -19.42 38.64
N PRO A 562 11.04 -19.90 38.59
CA PRO A 562 10.04 -19.55 39.59
C PRO A 562 10.58 -19.90 40.98
N PRO A 563 10.64 -18.94 41.92
CA PRO A 563 11.07 -19.24 43.26
C PRO A 563 10.05 -20.17 43.90
N THR A 564 10.54 -21.24 44.51
CA THR A 564 9.76 -22.05 45.45
C THR A 564 9.12 -21.13 46.50
N PRO A 565 7.85 -21.33 46.87
CA PRO A 565 7.14 -20.40 47.73
C PRO A 565 7.71 -20.47 49.15
N ASP A 566 8.27 -19.36 49.63
CA ASP A 566 8.40 -19.14 51.07
C ASP A 566 7.99 -17.73 51.47
N HIS A 567 7.27 -17.68 52.58
CA HIS A 567 6.67 -16.53 53.21
C HIS A 567 7.74 -15.64 53.85
N ARG A 568 7.68 -14.32 53.62
CA ARG A 568 7.68 -13.27 54.68
C ARG A 568 7.78 -11.85 54.10
N LEU A 569 6.93 -11.01 54.67
CA LEU A 569 6.86 -9.55 54.58
C LEU A 569 8.17 -8.87 55.05
N THR A 570 8.52 -7.70 54.49
CA THR A 570 8.45 -6.39 55.18
C THR A 570 8.86 -5.23 54.26
N ALA A 571 8.17 -4.10 54.43
CA ALA A 571 8.41 -2.83 53.76
C ALA A 571 9.60 -2.06 54.37
N ALA A 572 10.33 -1.31 53.54
CA ALA A 572 11.24 -0.25 53.97
C ALA A 572 11.17 0.96 53.01
N PRO A 573 11.34 2.21 53.51
CA PRO A 573 11.08 3.43 52.76
C PRO A 573 12.29 3.89 51.92
N PHE A 574 12.02 4.37 50.71
CA PHE A 574 13.02 4.95 49.82
C PHE A 574 13.47 6.33 50.30
N THR A 575 14.78 6.53 50.41
CA THR A 575 15.43 7.82 50.61
C THR A 575 15.95 8.38 49.28
N LEU A 576 15.81 9.69 49.12
CA LEU A 576 16.30 10.51 48.00
C LEU A 576 17.84 10.46 47.92
N ILE A 577 18.40 10.04 46.77
CA ILE A 577 19.80 10.26 46.42
C ILE A 577 19.90 10.74 44.97
N ASP A 578 20.69 11.81 44.82
CA ASP A 578 21.23 12.51 43.66
C ASP A 578 20.97 11.99 42.23
N THR A 579 20.50 12.91 41.39
CA THR A 579 20.56 12.81 39.92
C THR A 579 22.00 12.90 39.41
N PRO A 580 22.54 11.90 38.69
CA PRO A 580 23.75 12.08 37.90
C PRO A 580 23.42 12.75 36.54
N PRO A 581 24.41 13.35 35.88
CA PRO A 581 24.20 14.15 34.67
C PRO A 581 23.75 13.28 33.50
N VAL A 582 23.04 13.91 32.57
CA VAL A 582 22.52 13.36 31.32
C VAL A 582 23.57 12.50 30.58
N SER A 583 23.51 11.18 30.72
CA SER A 583 24.27 10.23 29.89
C SER A 583 23.38 9.07 29.43
N ALA A 584 23.26 8.95 28.10
CA ALA A 584 22.76 7.81 27.32
C ALA A 584 21.35 7.25 27.64
N LEU A 585 20.59 6.94 26.59
CA LEU A 585 19.28 6.28 26.69
C LEU A 585 19.44 4.87 27.31
N PRO A 586 18.45 4.33 28.06
CA PRO A 586 18.64 3.14 28.91
C PRO A 586 18.75 1.78 28.19
N ASN A 587 18.91 1.72 26.87
CA ASN A 587 18.75 0.48 26.07
C ASN A 587 19.94 0.12 25.15
N ASP A 588 21.08 0.78 25.31
CA ASP A 588 22.33 0.45 24.58
C ASP A 588 23.35 -0.29 25.49
N GLU A 589 22.88 -0.95 26.56
CA GLU A 589 23.82 -1.64 27.43
C GLU A 589 24.34 -2.92 26.76
N PRO A 590 25.67 -3.10 26.72
CA PRO A 590 26.26 -4.33 26.20
C PRO A 590 25.76 -5.55 26.95
N VAL A 591 25.69 -6.68 26.26
CA VAL A 591 25.21 -7.92 26.90
C VAL A 591 26.34 -8.60 27.65
N PRO A 592 26.12 -8.93 28.94
CA PRO A 592 27.07 -9.70 29.73
C PRO A 592 27.44 -11.01 29.02
N LEU A 593 28.74 -11.33 29.03
CA LEU A 593 29.30 -12.49 28.33
C LEU A 593 28.62 -13.80 28.77
N ASP A 594 28.24 -13.93 30.03
CA ASP A 594 27.56 -15.11 30.59
C ASP A 594 26.13 -15.31 30.04
N GLN A 595 25.48 -14.25 29.53
CA GLN A 595 24.13 -14.32 28.95
C GLN A 595 24.12 -14.63 27.45
N VAL A 596 25.25 -14.52 26.75
CA VAL A 596 25.33 -14.68 25.28
C VAL A 596 24.84 -16.06 24.85
N ARG A 597 25.26 -17.11 25.54
CA ARG A 597 24.86 -18.50 25.23
C ARG A 597 23.36 -18.71 25.36
N ALA A 598 22.75 -18.20 26.44
CA ALA A 598 21.31 -18.28 26.65
C ALA A 598 20.54 -17.50 25.58
N SER A 599 21.05 -16.32 25.18
CA SER A 599 20.46 -15.51 24.12
C SER A 599 20.46 -16.21 22.76
N VAL A 600 21.57 -16.84 22.37
CA VAL A 600 21.62 -17.62 21.14
C VAL A 600 20.68 -18.83 21.20
N ALA A 601 20.66 -19.55 22.33
CA ALA A 601 19.77 -20.70 22.51
C ALA A 601 18.29 -20.32 22.38
N GLU A 602 17.91 -19.15 22.90
CA GLU A 602 16.54 -18.63 22.78
C GLU A 602 16.16 -18.32 21.32
N SER A 603 17.06 -17.73 20.54
CA SER A 603 16.85 -17.53 19.10
C SER A 603 16.65 -18.85 18.36
N VAL A 604 17.51 -19.84 18.62
CA VAL A 604 17.38 -21.19 18.03
C VAL A 604 16.05 -21.83 18.43
N ARG A 605 15.62 -21.66 19.69
CA ARG A 605 14.32 -22.14 20.19
C ARG A 605 13.15 -21.48 19.46
N LYS A 606 13.16 -20.15 19.30
CA LYS A 606 12.10 -19.41 18.58
C LYS A 606 12.01 -19.82 17.12
N ILE A 607 13.15 -19.96 16.44
CA ILE A 607 13.20 -20.39 15.03
C ILE A 607 12.78 -21.87 14.91
N GLY A 608 13.01 -22.67 15.95
CA GLY A 608 12.70 -24.11 15.98
C GLY A 608 13.76 -25.00 15.32
N PHE A 609 14.84 -24.41 14.79
CA PHE A 609 16.00 -25.11 14.23
C PHE A 609 17.25 -24.21 14.26
N VAL A 610 18.43 -24.82 14.12
CA VAL A 610 19.70 -24.07 14.03
C VAL A 610 19.77 -23.35 12.67
N PRO A 611 19.85 -22.00 12.64
CA PRO A 611 19.97 -21.24 11.40
C PRO A 611 21.30 -21.52 10.69
N ASP A 612 21.33 -21.35 9.38
CA ASP A 612 22.49 -21.66 8.53
C ASP A 612 23.63 -20.65 8.73
N LEU A 613 23.27 -19.41 9.05
CA LEU A 613 24.18 -18.33 9.43
C LEU A 613 23.66 -17.60 10.68
N PHE A 614 24.54 -17.35 11.64
CA PHE A 614 24.23 -16.56 12.81
C PHE A 614 25.23 -15.43 12.99
N LEU A 615 24.74 -14.18 13.03
CA LEU A 615 25.58 -12.99 13.04
C LEU A 615 25.60 -12.30 14.40
N VAL A 616 26.72 -11.68 14.72
CA VAL A 616 26.76 -10.59 15.70
C VAL A 616 26.19 -9.33 15.03
N HIS A 617 25.06 -8.77 15.49
CA HIS A 617 24.33 -7.77 14.72
C HIS A 617 25.03 -6.40 14.63
N ASN A 618 25.84 -6.03 15.63
CA ASN A 618 26.70 -4.85 15.61
C ASN A 618 27.86 -5.03 16.60
N PRO A 619 28.96 -4.26 16.49
CA PRO A 619 30.12 -4.42 17.36
C PRO A 619 29.90 -3.93 18.80
N PHE A 620 28.79 -3.23 19.07
CA PHE A 620 28.47 -2.67 20.39
C PHE A 620 27.70 -3.66 21.29
N VAL A 621 27.43 -4.88 20.82
CA VAL A 621 26.79 -5.93 21.62
C VAL A 621 27.63 -6.37 22.83
N ALA A 622 28.93 -6.14 22.80
CA ALA A 622 29.89 -6.50 23.83
C ALA A 622 30.39 -5.23 24.53
N ALA A 623 30.72 -5.33 25.81
CA ALA A 623 31.24 -4.17 26.52
C ALA A 623 32.56 -3.71 25.88
N PRO A 624 32.92 -2.42 26.01
CA PRO A 624 34.18 -1.92 25.47
C PRO A 624 35.36 -2.80 25.91
N GLY A 625 36.11 -3.35 24.95
CA GLY A 625 37.23 -4.27 25.19
C GLY A 625 36.87 -5.76 25.27
N GLU A 626 35.59 -6.13 25.34
CA GLU A 626 35.13 -7.52 25.46
C GLU A 626 34.77 -8.18 24.13
N LEU A 627 34.84 -7.46 23.00
CA LEU A 627 34.41 -7.97 21.69
C LEU A 627 35.12 -9.28 21.28
N LYS A 628 36.42 -9.43 21.61
CA LYS A 628 37.18 -10.67 21.40
C LYS A 628 36.65 -11.83 22.23
N ALA A 629 36.33 -11.58 23.51
CA ALA A 629 35.74 -12.59 24.39
C ALA A 629 34.32 -12.98 23.95
N PHE A 630 33.54 -12.00 23.48
CA PHE A 630 32.23 -12.22 22.89
C PHE A 630 32.32 -13.12 21.65
N TRP A 631 33.26 -12.86 20.74
CA TRP A 631 33.48 -13.68 19.55
C TRP A 631 33.87 -15.12 19.90
N LYS A 632 34.73 -15.32 20.92
CA LYS A 632 35.09 -16.68 21.39
C LYS A 632 33.87 -17.52 21.78
N ILE A 633 32.83 -16.91 22.37
CA ILE A 633 31.60 -17.62 22.69
C ILE A 633 30.90 -18.14 21.41
N PHE A 634 30.90 -17.35 20.33
CA PHE A 634 30.37 -17.79 19.03
C PHE A 634 31.20 -18.93 18.44
N GLU A 635 32.53 -18.88 18.57
CA GLU A 635 33.42 -19.96 18.14
C GLU A 635 33.21 -21.27 18.92
N GLU A 636 32.94 -21.16 20.22
CA GLU A 636 32.59 -22.30 21.09
C GLU A 636 31.23 -22.88 20.69
N LEU A 637 30.20 -22.04 20.51
CA LEU A 637 28.87 -22.47 20.04
C LEU A 637 28.93 -23.17 18.68
N LYS A 638 29.79 -22.71 17.76
CA LYS A 638 30.07 -23.40 16.49
C LYS A 638 30.80 -24.73 16.71
N SER A 639 31.83 -24.76 17.56
CA SER A 639 32.56 -26.00 17.89
C SER A 639 31.66 -27.06 18.53
N GLU A 640 30.66 -26.63 19.31
CA GLU A 640 29.65 -27.48 19.95
C GLU A 640 28.52 -27.93 18.99
N GLY A 641 28.52 -27.46 17.73
CA GLY A 641 27.45 -27.75 16.76
C GLY A 641 26.13 -27.03 17.03
N LYS A 642 26.09 -26.07 17.96
CA LYS A 642 24.90 -25.25 18.27
C LYS A 642 24.68 -24.14 17.24
N LEU A 643 25.73 -23.76 16.50
CA LEU A 643 25.68 -22.87 15.35
C LEU A 643 26.41 -23.51 14.16
N LYS A 644 25.95 -23.22 12.94
CA LYS A 644 26.56 -23.71 11.69
C LYS A 644 27.65 -22.75 11.20
N SER A 645 27.25 -21.69 10.51
CA SER A 645 28.14 -20.60 10.07
C SER A 645 28.00 -19.41 11.01
N ILE A 646 29.10 -18.74 11.30
CA ILE A 646 29.11 -17.55 12.16
C ILE A 646 29.72 -16.37 11.43
N GLY A 647 29.14 -15.19 11.62
CA GLY A 647 29.59 -13.96 10.99
C GLY A 647 29.26 -12.75 11.83
N VAL A 648 29.40 -11.58 11.23
CA VAL A 648 29.16 -10.29 11.88
C VAL A 648 28.30 -9.39 10.99
N SER A 649 27.82 -8.29 11.56
CA SER A 649 27.10 -7.25 10.85
C SER A 649 27.50 -5.90 11.43
N ASN A 650 27.63 -4.88 10.58
CA ASN A 650 28.02 -3.52 10.96
C ASN A 650 29.41 -3.42 11.61
N PHE A 651 30.32 -4.35 11.33
CA PHE A 651 31.69 -4.29 11.87
C PHE A 651 32.56 -3.39 10.98
N ARG A 652 33.27 -2.47 11.63
CA ARG A 652 34.27 -1.57 11.04
C ARG A 652 35.65 -2.25 11.06
N VAL A 653 36.67 -1.56 10.53
CA VAL A 653 38.06 -2.07 10.49
C VAL A 653 38.52 -2.49 11.88
N GLN A 654 38.42 -1.61 12.87
CA GLN A 654 38.85 -1.85 14.25
C GLN A 654 38.10 -3.00 14.92
N ASP A 655 36.81 -3.18 14.59
CA ASP A 655 35.99 -4.25 15.19
C ASP A 655 36.33 -5.61 14.59
N LEU A 656 36.55 -5.66 13.27
CA LEU A 656 37.03 -6.85 12.58
C LEU A 656 38.41 -7.25 13.08
N GLU A 657 39.34 -6.31 13.20
CA GLU A 657 40.70 -6.57 13.72
C GLU A 657 40.65 -7.15 15.14
N ALA A 658 39.79 -6.59 16.01
CA ALA A 658 39.64 -7.07 17.38
C ALA A 658 39.19 -8.53 17.49
N ILE A 659 38.38 -9.03 16.55
CA ILE A 659 37.91 -10.42 16.55
C ILE A 659 38.74 -11.35 15.67
N LEU A 660 39.48 -10.81 14.68
CA LEU A 660 40.31 -11.61 13.77
C LEU A 660 41.63 -12.04 14.42
N GLU A 661 42.10 -11.30 15.41
CA GLU A 661 43.27 -11.67 16.20
C GLU A 661 43.00 -12.99 16.96
N ASP A 662 43.77 -14.03 16.65
CA ASP A 662 43.65 -15.39 17.21
C ASP A 662 42.32 -16.12 16.95
N ALA A 663 41.53 -15.66 15.97
CA ALA A 663 40.27 -16.32 15.63
C ALA A 663 40.50 -17.77 15.17
N LYS A 664 39.89 -18.73 15.86
CA LYS A 664 39.78 -20.11 15.40
C LYS A 664 38.89 -20.20 14.16
N PHE A 665 37.78 -19.46 14.16
CA PHE A 665 36.88 -19.33 13.03
C PHE A 665 36.72 -17.85 12.69
N LYS A 666 37.22 -17.45 11.52
CA LYS A 666 36.99 -16.11 10.99
C LYS A 666 35.51 -15.92 10.64
N PRO A 667 34.93 -14.71 10.82
CA PRO A 667 33.56 -14.46 10.40
C PRO A 667 33.42 -14.69 8.90
N VAL A 668 32.44 -15.50 8.48
CA VAL A 668 32.27 -15.85 7.07
C VAL A 668 31.67 -14.72 6.24
N VAL A 669 30.89 -13.86 6.91
CA VAL A 669 30.16 -12.72 6.35
C VAL A 669 30.31 -11.51 7.27
N ASN A 670 30.36 -10.32 6.67
CA ASN A 670 30.05 -9.06 7.35
C ASN A 670 28.85 -8.41 6.64
N GLN A 671 27.70 -8.36 7.31
CA GLN A 671 26.48 -7.78 6.77
C GLN A 671 26.42 -6.26 7.03
N ILE A 672 26.46 -5.42 5.99
CA ILE A 672 26.60 -3.95 6.08
C ILE A 672 25.71 -3.23 5.05
N GLU A 673 25.43 -1.94 5.24
CA GLU A 673 24.77 -1.12 4.21
C GLU A 673 25.69 -0.96 3.01
N TYR A 674 25.46 -1.74 1.96
CA TYR A 674 26.36 -1.82 0.81
C TYR A 674 25.62 -1.46 -0.47
N HIS A 675 26.01 -0.35 -1.08
CA HIS A 675 25.53 0.08 -2.38
C HIS A 675 26.51 1.13 -2.95
N PRO A 676 26.37 1.56 -4.22
CA PRO A 676 27.39 2.39 -4.84
C PRO A 676 27.75 3.68 -4.06
N TYR A 677 26.78 4.32 -3.39
CA TYR A 677 26.99 5.51 -2.54
C TYR A 677 27.66 5.28 -1.17
N THR A 678 27.86 4.05 -0.70
CA THR A 678 28.64 3.77 0.53
C THR A 678 30.06 3.30 0.25
N LEU A 679 30.42 3.04 -1.01
CA LEU A 679 31.71 2.45 -1.39
C LEU A 679 32.93 3.24 -0.93
N ALA A 680 32.90 4.57 -1.06
CA ALA A 680 34.03 5.40 -0.64
C ALA A 680 34.29 5.30 0.88
N HIS A 681 33.21 5.21 1.68
CA HIS A 681 33.28 5.04 3.13
C HIS A 681 33.72 3.62 3.52
N LEU A 682 33.22 2.62 2.80
CA LEU A 682 33.48 1.22 3.10
C LEU A 682 34.81 0.69 2.58
N GLN A 683 35.54 1.43 1.74
CA GLN A 683 36.76 0.96 1.09
C GLN A 683 37.76 0.27 2.05
N PRO A 684 38.10 0.81 3.24
CA PRO A 684 39.00 0.14 4.18
C PRO A 684 38.44 -1.18 4.73
N VAL A 685 37.12 -1.24 4.97
CA VAL A 685 36.42 -2.45 5.45
C VAL A 685 36.44 -3.53 4.35
N LEU A 686 36.17 -3.15 3.10
CA LEU A 686 36.16 -4.07 1.96
C LEU A 686 37.54 -4.65 1.68
N GLU A 687 38.61 -3.85 1.82
CA GLU A 687 40.00 -4.32 1.69
C GLU A 687 40.36 -5.35 2.77
N LEU A 688 39.99 -5.08 4.03
CA LEU A 688 40.22 -6.02 5.12
C LEU A 688 39.41 -7.32 4.94
N GLN A 689 38.15 -7.21 4.54
CA GLN A 689 37.30 -8.36 4.24
C GLN A 689 37.90 -9.22 3.13
N ALA A 690 38.34 -8.60 2.02
CA ALA A 690 38.97 -9.30 0.90
C ALA A 690 40.25 -10.04 1.34
N LYS A 691 41.09 -9.40 2.16
CA LYS A 691 42.31 -10.01 2.72
C LYS A 691 42.00 -11.27 3.55
N HIS A 692 40.87 -11.31 4.25
CA HIS A 692 40.49 -12.42 5.13
C HIS A 692 39.48 -13.40 4.53
N GLY A 693 39.03 -13.18 3.28
CA GLY A 693 38.02 -14.00 2.61
C GLY A 693 36.60 -13.84 3.16
N ILE A 694 36.31 -12.71 3.83
CA ILE A 694 35.00 -12.40 4.42
C ILE A 694 34.08 -11.87 3.32
N VAL A 695 32.91 -12.49 3.16
CA VAL A 695 31.93 -12.07 2.14
C VAL A 695 31.13 -10.87 2.63
N THR A 696 30.87 -9.91 1.75
CA THR A 696 29.94 -8.81 2.05
C THR A 696 28.52 -9.29 1.87
N GLU A 697 27.69 -9.08 2.88
CA GLU A 697 26.24 -9.18 2.72
C GLU A 697 25.62 -7.78 2.84
N SER A 698 24.78 -7.44 1.88
CA SER A 698 24.36 -6.09 1.57
C SER A 698 22.92 -5.90 2.01
N TYR A 699 22.70 -5.28 3.16
CA TYR A 699 21.39 -4.70 3.44
C TYR A 699 21.27 -3.31 2.80
N GLY A 700 20.04 -2.87 2.53
CA GLY A 700 19.80 -1.58 1.85
C GLY A 700 20.38 -1.43 0.43
N PRO A 701 20.53 -2.48 -0.43
CA PRO A 701 21.14 -2.32 -1.75
C PRO A 701 20.37 -1.34 -2.67
N LEU A 702 19.09 -1.11 -2.37
CA LEU A 702 18.21 -0.22 -3.12
C LEU A 702 18.11 1.20 -2.55
N THR A 703 18.86 1.53 -1.48
CA THR A 703 18.92 2.87 -0.89
C THR A 703 19.13 3.98 -1.94
N PRO A 704 20.01 3.83 -2.96
CA PRO A 704 20.20 4.85 -3.99
C PRO A 704 18.93 5.25 -4.75
N ILE A 705 17.94 4.36 -4.90
CA ILE A 705 16.70 4.65 -5.65
C ILE A 705 15.47 4.81 -4.75
N LEU A 706 15.49 4.28 -3.52
CA LEU A 706 14.36 4.31 -2.60
C LEU A 706 14.45 5.41 -1.54
N ARG A 707 15.66 5.86 -1.19
CA ARG A 707 15.92 6.77 -0.06
C ARG A 707 16.64 8.04 -0.47
N HIS A 708 17.54 7.97 -1.45
CA HIS A 708 18.19 9.18 -1.96
C HIS A 708 17.18 10.05 -2.72
N ALA A 709 17.04 11.32 -2.34
CA ALA A 709 15.94 12.20 -2.76
C ALA A 709 15.73 12.28 -4.29
N THR A 710 16.81 12.31 -5.07
CA THR A 710 16.76 12.41 -6.54
C THR A 710 17.20 11.13 -7.27
N GLY A 711 17.66 10.13 -6.52
CA GLY A 711 18.46 9.05 -7.07
C GLY A 711 19.93 9.40 -7.37
N GLY A 712 20.31 10.69 -7.34
CA GLY A 712 21.68 11.17 -7.52
C GLY A 712 22.26 10.92 -8.93
N PRO A 713 23.59 11.05 -9.11
CA PRO A 713 24.24 10.89 -10.41
C PRO A 713 24.12 9.46 -10.97
N LEU A 714 23.79 8.49 -10.13
CA LEU A 714 23.64 7.09 -10.53
C LEU A 714 22.34 6.83 -11.30
N LYS A 715 21.26 7.58 -11.03
CA LYS A 715 19.94 7.28 -11.60
C LYS A 715 19.93 7.27 -13.14
N PRO A 716 20.53 8.25 -13.86
CA PRO A 716 20.59 8.20 -15.32
C PRO A 716 21.39 7.00 -15.86
N VAL A 717 22.43 6.57 -15.15
CA VAL A 717 23.23 5.38 -15.50
C VAL A 717 22.36 4.13 -15.40
N LEU A 718 21.64 3.96 -14.28
CA LEU A 718 20.73 2.83 -14.06
C LEU A 718 19.60 2.79 -15.08
N GLU A 719 19.01 3.95 -15.43
CA GLU A 719 17.96 4.04 -16.45
C GLU A 719 18.45 3.61 -17.84
N ARG A 720 19.66 4.03 -18.23
CA ARG A 720 20.26 3.63 -19.51
C ARG A 720 20.53 2.13 -19.57
N ILE A 721 21.09 1.56 -18.51
CA ILE A 721 21.39 0.12 -18.42
C ILE A 721 20.09 -0.69 -18.41
N ALA A 722 19.09 -0.28 -17.62
CA ALA A 722 17.78 -0.93 -17.56
C ALA A 722 17.10 -0.97 -18.94
N GLN A 723 17.19 0.11 -19.73
CA GLN A 723 16.67 0.12 -21.10
C GLN A 723 17.42 -0.83 -22.03
N ARG A 724 18.76 -0.88 -21.96
CA ARG A 724 19.58 -1.83 -22.74
C ARG A 724 19.22 -3.27 -22.39
N LEU A 725 19.17 -3.60 -21.10
CA LEU A 725 18.80 -4.92 -20.61
C LEU A 725 17.38 -5.30 -21.02
N SER A 726 16.44 -4.34 -20.99
CA SER A 726 15.07 -4.61 -21.42
C SER A 726 14.98 -4.98 -22.91
N ARG A 727 15.77 -4.31 -23.77
CA ARG A 727 15.86 -4.64 -25.19
C ARG A 727 16.51 -6.01 -25.43
N THR A 728 17.57 -6.30 -24.66
CA THR A 728 18.36 -7.52 -24.83
C THR A 728 17.61 -8.76 -24.34
N THR A 729 16.90 -8.66 -23.22
CA THR A 729 16.17 -9.78 -22.61
C THR A 729 14.75 -9.95 -23.17
N GLY A 730 14.21 -8.93 -23.86
CA GLY A 730 12.81 -8.91 -24.29
C GLY A 730 11.80 -8.79 -23.13
N ARG A 731 12.26 -8.46 -21.92
CA ARG A 731 11.45 -8.31 -20.70
C ARG A 731 11.68 -6.93 -20.10
N SER A 732 10.72 -6.42 -19.33
CA SER A 732 10.92 -5.14 -18.61
C SER A 732 11.92 -5.35 -17.47
N VAL A 733 13.05 -4.64 -17.50
CA VAL A 733 14.05 -4.60 -16.42
C VAL A 733 13.98 -3.25 -15.76
N ASP A 734 13.86 -3.22 -14.43
CA ASP A 734 13.77 -1.99 -13.64
C ASP A 734 15.11 -1.64 -12.96
N LEU A 735 15.17 -0.45 -12.36
CA LEU A 735 16.38 0.06 -11.71
C LEU A 735 16.79 -0.80 -10.51
N ALA A 736 15.82 -1.40 -9.81
CA ALA A 736 16.08 -2.29 -8.69
C ALA A 736 16.82 -3.55 -9.15
N THR A 737 16.39 -4.14 -10.26
CA THR A 737 17.07 -5.29 -10.89
C THR A 737 18.50 -4.94 -11.26
N VAL A 738 18.75 -3.77 -11.86
CA VAL A 738 20.12 -3.34 -12.21
C VAL A 738 21.02 -3.24 -10.97
N LEU A 739 20.53 -2.61 -9.89
CA LEU A 739 21.31 -2.49 -8.66
C LEU A 739 21.58 -3.84 -7.99
N LEU A 740 20.60 -4.76 -7.96
CA LEU A 740 20.79 -6.09 -7.40
C LEU A 740 21.79 -6.92 -8.22
N LEU A 741 21.73 -6.84 -9.55
CA LEU A 741 22.72 -7.48 -10.42
C LEU A 741 24.11 -6.87 -10.24
N TRP A 742 24.21 -5.56 -9.99
CA TRP A 742 25.48 -4.92 -9.63
C TRP A 742 26.00 -5.44 -8.28
N THR A 743 25.15 -5.54 -7.25
CA THR A 743 25.54 -6.12 -5.94
C THR A 743 26.11 -7.53 -6.12
N ARG A 744 25.45 -8.37 -6.93
CA ARG A 744 25.96 -9.71 -7.27
C ARG A 744 27.29 -9.66 -8.02
N ALA A 745 27.43 -8.76 -9.00
CA ALA A 745 28.66 -8.62 -9.76
C ALA A 745 29.86 -8.17 -8.89
N GLN A 746 29.60 -7.49 -7.77
CA GLN A 746 30.61 -7.20 -6.75
C GLN A 746 30.97 -8.41 -5.86
N GLY A 747 30.34 -9.58 -6.09
CA GLY A 747 30.50 -10.77 -5.25
C GLY A 747 29.79 -10.68 -3.90
N ALA A 748 28.90 -9.70 -3.71
CA ALA A 748 28.16 -9.51 -2.48
C ALA A 748 26.80 -10.24 -2.51
N VAL A 749 26.36 -10.71 -1.34
CA VAL A 749 25.01 -11.24 -1.13
C VAL A 749 24.05 -10.06 -0.93
N ALA A 750 22.90 -10.03 -1.60
CA ALA A 750 21.92 -8.95 -1.48
C ALA A 750 20.78 -9.32 -0.53
N VAL A 751 20.46 -8.44 0.42
CA VAL A 751 19.31 -8.57 1.33
C VAL A 751 18.35 -7.42 1.08
N THR A 752 17.11 -7.73 0.70
CA THR A 752 16.06 -6.72 0.51
C THR A 752 14.71 -7.22 1.02
N ALA A 753 13.82 -6.29 1.37
CA ALA A 753 12.57 -6.58 2.05
C ALA A 753 11.36 -6.06 1.26
N SER A 754 10.31 -6.87 1.19
CA SER A 754 9.00 -6.42 0.71
C SER A 754 7.87 -7.25 1.29
N GLY A 755 6.77 -6.62 1.68
CA GLY A 755 5.50 -7.31 1.98
C GLY A 755 4.51 -7.29 0.81
N ASN A 756 4.87 -6.64 -0.32
CA ASN A 756 4.02 -6.55 -1.50
C ASN A 756 4.25 -7.78 -2.40
N ALA A 757 3.18 -8.50 -2.74
CA ALA A 757 3.25 -9.75 -3.50
C ALA A 757 3.95 -9.61 -4.87
N ASP A 758 3.63 -8.55 -5.64
CA ASP A 758 4.24 -8.34 -6.95
C ASP A 758 5.75 -8.08 -6.85
N ARG A 759 6.18 -7.33 -5.82
CA ARG A 759 7.61 -7.06 -5.57
C ARG A 759 8.35 -8.30 -5.10
N ILE A 760 7.72 -9.15 -4.27
CA ILE A 760 8.28 -10.44 -3.87
C ILE A 760 8.48 -11.34 -5.10
N LYS A 761 7.48 -11.41 -5.97
CA LYS A 761 7.57 -12.15 -7.22
C LYS A 761 8.68 -11.61 -8.12
N ALA A 762 8.77 -10.29 -8.29
CA ALA A 762 9.85 -9.66 -9.06
C ALA A 762 11.22 -10.00 -8.47
N LEU A 763 11.37 -9.96 -7.14
CA LEU A 763 12.60 -10.31 -6.44
C LEU A 763 13.02 -11.76 -6.69
N ALA A 764 12.07 -12.69 -6.65
CA ALA A 764 12.31 -14.10 -6.92
C ALA A 764 12.63 -14.39 -8.39
N GLU A 765 12.13 -13.58 -9.32
CA GLU A 765 12.57 -13.67 -10.72
C GLU A 765 13.99 -13.13 -10.89
N VAL A 766 14.35 -12.04 -10.20
CA VAL A 766 15.72 -11.50 -10.20
C VAL A 766 16.71 -12.52 -9.65
N SER A 767 16.37 -13.25 -8.58
CA SER A 767 17.26 -14.24 -7.96
C SER A 767 17.71 -15.35 -8.92
N LYS A 768 16.94 -15.62 -9.98
CA LYS A 768 17.20 -16.67 -10.98
C LYS A 768 17.93 -16.15 -12.22
N LEU A 769 18.07 -14.82 -12.38
CA LEU A 769 18.67 -14.25 -13.59
C LEU A 769 20.17 -14.61 -13.70
N PRO A 770 20.69 -14.79 -14.93
CA PRO A 770 22.13 -14.85 -15.15
C PRO A 770 22.78 -13.48 -14.92
N ASP A 771 24.11 -13.43 -14.95
CA ASP A 771 24.83 -12.16 -14.93
C ASP A 771 24.64 -11.44 -16.27
N LEU A 772 23.92 -10.31 -16.24
CA LEU A 772 23.50 -9.57 -17.44
C LEU A 772 24.25 -8.24 -17.65
N LEU A 773 24.97 -7.77 -16.64
CA LEU A 773 25.75 -6.54 -16.70
C LEU A 773 27.08 -6.76 -17.41
N GLU A 774 27.45 -5.82 -18.28
CA GLU A 774 28.77 -5.79 -18.89
C GLU A 774 29.80 -5.28 -17.87
N ALA A 775 31.07 -5.71 -17.98
CA ALA A 775 32.13 -5.28 -17.07
C ALA A 775 32.27 -3.75 -17.01
N SER A 776 32.15 -3.08 -18.16
CA SER A 776 32.16 -1.61 -18.27
C SER A 776 31.00 -0.94 -17.54
N GLU A 777 29.82 -1.57 -17.49
CA GLU A 777 28.66 -1.06 -16.76
C GLU A 777 28.82 -1.23 -15.26
N VAL A 778 29.37 -2.37 -14.83
CA VAL A 778 29.71 -2.61 -13.42
C VAL A 778 30.71 -1.56 -12.95
N GLU A 779 31.76 -1.31 -13.73
CA GLU A 779 32.75 -0.27 -13.46
C GLU A 779 32.15 1.13 -13.46
N GLU A 780 31.23 1.44 -14.38
CA GLU A 780 30.57 2.75 -14.43
C GLU A 780 29.68 3.00 -13.22
N ILE A 781 28.84 2.03 -12.82
CA ILE A 781 28.01 2.12 -11.61
C ILE A 781 28.91 2.33 -10.39
N THR A 782 30.00 1.56 -10.27
CA THR A 782 30.96 1.68 -9.17
C THR A 782 31.64 3.05 -9.14
N ARG A 783 32.15 3.52 -10.29
CA ARG A 783 32.85 4.80 -10.41
C ARG A 783 31.93 5.98 -10.12
N VAL A 784 30.72 5.99 -10.68
CA VAL A 784 29.72 7.05 -10.46
C VAL A 784 29.17 7.01 -9.04
N GLY A 785 29.00 5.82 -8.45
CA GLY A 785 28.60 5.67 -7.05
C GLY A 785 29.58 6.31 -6.08
N LYS A 786 30.90 6.15 -6.32
CA LYS A 786 31.95 6.69 -5.46
C LYS A 786 32.03 8.23 -5.44
N THR A 787 31.29 8.94 -6.29
CA THR A 787 31.31 10.42 -6.35
C THR A 787 30.37 11.07 -5.34
N VAL A 788 29.48 10.28 -4.72
CA VAL A 788 28.53 10.74 -3.70
C VAL A 788 28.60 9.80 -2.51
N HIS A 789 28.62 10.36 -1.31
CA HIS A 789 28.36 9.60 -0.10
C HIS A 789 26.92 9.80 0.35
N PHE A 790 26.19 8.70 0.49
CA PHE A 790 24.87 8.69 1.10
C PHE A 790 24.68 7.37 1.83
N ARG A 791 24.33 7.44 3.10
CA ARG A 791 24.10 6.29 3.99
C ARG A 791 22.75 6.50 4.66
N HIS A 792 21.88 5.50 4.67
CA HIS A 792 20.58 5.59 5.33
C HIS A 792 20.65 5.13 6.79
N TYR A 793 21.49 4.13 7.08
CA TYR A 793 21.64 3.52 8.39
C TYR A 793 22.96 3.98 9.02
N THR A 794 22.89 5.04 9.83
CA THR A 794 24.07 5.77 10.32
C THR A 794 24.48 5.38 11.74
N GLU A 795 23.67 4.62 12.49
CA GLU A 795 23.81 4.52 13.95
C GLU A 795 25.18 3.99 14.40
N HIS A 796 25.64 2.89 13.78
CA HIS A 796 26.83 2.16 14.23
C HIS A 796 28.06 2.40 13.35
N MET A 797 27.85 2.71 12.07
CA MET A 797 28.91 2.78 11.07
C MET A 797 29.59 4.16 10.98
N GLU A 798 29.07 5.21 11.61
CA GLU A 798 29.69 6.55 11.59
C GLU A 798 30.35 6.92 12.93
N LYS A 799 30.00 6.22 14.00
CA LYS A 799 30.69 6.35 15.29
C LYS A 799 32.13 5.86 15.10
N ASP A 800 33.12 6.68 15.47
CA ASP A 800 34.55 6.36 15.39
C ASP A 800 35.02 5.80 14.03
N PHE A 801 34.28 6.08 12.94
CA PHE A 801 34.61 5.69 11.57
C PHE A 801 34.25 6.85 10.62
N PRO A 802 35.21 7.75 10.37
CA PRO A 802 34.94 9.04 9.76
C PRO A 802 34.39 8.91 8.34
N LEU A 803 33.62 9.93 7.93
CA LEU A 803 33.11 10.05 6.57
C LEU A 803 34.25 10.12 5.56
N PRO A 804 34.07 9.58 4.34
CA PRO A 804 35.12 9.57 3.34
C PRO A 804 35.36 10.97 2.76
N ASN A 805 36.61 11.27 2.44
CA ASN A 805 36.93 12.39 1.56
C ASN A 805 36.50 12.03 0.14
N LEU A 806 35.48 12.73 -0.38
CA LEU A 806 35.00 12.51 -1.74
C LEU A 806 35.92 13.20 -2.76
N PRO A 807 36.06 12.65 -3.99
CA PRO A 807 36.79 13.32 -5.06
C PRO A 807 36.20 14.71 -5.33
N SER A 808 37.05 15.73 -5.40
CA SER A 808 36.62 17.09 -5.77
C SER A 808 36.38 17.20 -7.29
N GLY A 809 35.16 17.56 -7.69
CA GLY A 809 34.87 18.07 -9.04
C GLY A 809 34.14 17.13 -10.01
N LEU A 810 32.88 16.77 -9.71
CA LEU A 810 31.92 16.27 -10.70
C LEU A 810 30.58 16.99 -10.61
#